data_AF-A0A0F4ZI89-F1
#
_entry.id   AF-A0A0F4ZI89-F1
#
_cell.length_a   1.000
_cell.length_b   1.000
_cell.length_c   1.000
_cell.angle_alpha   90.00
_cell.angle_beta   90.00
_cell.angle_gamma   90.00
#
_symmetry.space_group_name_H-M   'P 1'
#
loop_
_entity.id
_entity.type
_entity.pdbx_description
1 polymer ?
#
loop_
_entity_poly.entity_id
_entity_poly.type
_entity_poly.pdbx_seq_one_letter_code
_entity_poly.pdbx_strand_id
1 'polypeptide(L)'
;MGKSRPSRASRRGGPMERKPKPPTDPELVALREQKVLPILKELQAPDPKSRSVAASAVANIISNEKVRKLMLREQLVHIVMTETLTDASVDSRASGWEIIKILAEEEDAGFSVHLFRKDILTAVEYACTTILETLGSKETPFTSATKGQQAIVWRISRAISSITATLAEASEEIWAKVVASPKIINFLLTLMSQESTDPNTADEVMTCLMTLTEDNREMCEKILATPGVFQLLMSLKDIDGASSVLACGVLHNIFETMEWNDRNPGRDDATDEVLIRRLARTLQDYDAGQKKPDEGEEWNAPDEVVKLALEILASIGTSIINVFEGAQKADPGVAEDTKMDEDEEEKDLDEDVLSDSGDRDKEEDDDSMDEEAMLEDLAHVAGSDAEDAIDDLPTLAALLQKATPQMLRLSALPTDSEEHIRVKSHALSALNNLAWSLSCLDFADGHNAAILATWTPIAARVWETAIATTLATDTADIELATNVTSLAWAVARVLKQAVPYNGTEHTKFIALYQATRGMAAAAAANKVEGPKDPFQSLGVKCIGVLGQLALSPAPVARNREIGIFLMTLVSQLPETPAVDAVEALNQIFDIYGDEELECDREVFWKDGFLKHLEDNSGKVKAMLKGIHKKDPATAELRTRAEEVVMNLSRFIAYKKKNPPKA
;
A
#
# COMPACT_ATOMS: atom_id res chain seq x y z
N MET A 1 -17.32 -31.34 -72.38
CA MET A 1 -16.16 -30.50 -72.04
C MET A 1 -16.45 -29.75 -70.74
N GLY A 2 -15.78 -30.09 -69.65
CA GLY A 2 -15.85 -29.35 -68.38
C GLY A 2 -14.49 -29.44 -67.72
N LYS A 3 -13.67 -28.40 -67.91
CA LYS A 3 -12.28 -28.34 -67.43
C LYS A 3 -12.27 -28.17 -65.90
N SER A 4 -11.52 -29.05 -65.24
CA SER A 4 -11.14 -29.00 -63.84
C SER A 4 -10.33 -27.73 -63.49
N ARG A 5 -10.76 -27.01 -62.45
CA ARG A 5 -10.03 -25.87 -61.86
C ARG A 5 -8.98 -26.40 -60.86
N PRO A 6 -7.73 -25.91 -60.88
CA PRO A 6 -6.74 -26.30 -59.88
C PRO A 6 -6.94 -25.53 -58.57
N SER A 7 -6.85 -26.26 -57.45
CA SER A 7 -6.91 -25.73 -56.09
C SER A 7 -5.70 -24.83 -55.82
N ARG A 8 -5.96 -23.60 -55.37
CA ARG A 8 -4.95 -22.63 -54.97
C ARG A 8 -4.63 -22.88 -53.50
N ALA A 9 -3.64 -23.72 -53.23
CA ALA A 9 -3.06 -23.87 -51.90
C ALA A 9 -2.38 -22.54 -51.52
N SER A 10 -3.09 -21.74 -50.71
CA SER A 10 -2.53 -20.55 -50.09
C SER A 10 -1.50 -20.99 -49.05
N ARG A 11 -0.21 -20.94 -49.40
CA ARG A 11 0.88 -20.93 -48.41
C ARG A 11 0.71 -19.70 -47.53
N ARG A 12 0.03 -19.83 -46.39
CA ARG A 12 0.13 -18.88 -45.29
C ARG A 12 1.50 -19.12 -44.65
N GLY A 13 2.49 -18.31 -45.02
CA GLY A 13 3.74 -18.20 -44.26
C GLY A 13 3.41 -17.84 -42.81
N GLY A 14 4.16 -18.42 -41.86
CA GLY A 14 3.96 -18.16 -40.44
C GLY A 14 4.14 -16.68 -40.08
N PRO A 15 3.71 -16.25 -38.88
CA PRO A 15 3.85 -14.85 -38.42
C PRO A 15 5.28 -14.30 -38.48
N MET A 16 6.29 -15.18 -38.51
CA MET A 16 7.72 -14.86 -38.41
C MET A 16 8.39 -14.39 -39.73
N GLU A 17 7.74 -14.52 -40.89
CA GLU A 17 8.36 -14.13 -42.19
C GLU A 17 8.04 -12.68 -42.62
N ARG A 18 7.25 -11.93 -41.84
CA ARG A 18 6.90 -10.55 -42.20
C ARG A 18 7.98 -9.59 -41.73
N LYS A 19 8.80 -9.11 -42.67
CA LYS A 19 9.67 -7.95 -42.42
C LYS A 19 8.84 -6.82 -41.79
N PRO A 20 9.28 -6.25 -40.66
CA PRO A 20 8.57 -5.15 -40.03
C PRO A 20 8.42 -4.01 -41.05
N LYS A 21 7.18 -3.51 -41.19
CA LYS A 21 6.94 -2.32 -42.01
C LYS A 21 7.83 -1.18 -41.49
N PRO A 22 8.36 -0.28 -42.31
CA PRO A 22 9.07 0.91 -41.80
C PRO A 22 8.11 1.86 -41.06
N PRO A 23 8.62 2.70 -40.14
CA PRO A 23 7.86 3.81 -39.57
C PRO A 23 7.39 4.79 -40.66
N THR A 24 6.28 5.48 -40.42
CA THR A 24 5.77 6.49 -41.35
C THR A 24 6.45 7.86 -41.15
N ASP A 25 6.96 8.10 -39.95
CA ASP A 25 7.66 9.33 -39.57
C ASP A 25 9.09 9.35 -40.15
N PRO A 26 9.45 10.36 -40.97
CA PRO A 26 10.79 10.51 -41.55
C PRO A 26 11.92 10.52 -40.51
N GLU A 27 11.72 11.11 -39.33
CA GLU A 27 12.75 11.16 -38.28
C GLU A 27 13.02 9.76 -37.71
N LEU A 28 11.94 8.99 -37.46
CA LEU A 28 12.06 7.61 -36.98
C LEU A 28 12.65 6.68 -38.05
N VAL A 29 12.40 6.94 -39.34
CA VAL A 29 13.06 6.23 -40.44
C VAL A 29 14.56 6.50 -40.44
N ALA A 30 14.98 7.76 -40.35
CA ALA A 30 16.39 8.13 -40.30
C ALA A 30 17.09 7.51 -39.08
N LEU A 31 16.47 7.60 -37.89
CA LEU A 31 17.00 6.99 -36.67
C LEU A 31 17.12 5.47 -36.78
N ARG A 32 16.12 4.81 -37.39
CA ARG A 32 16.13 3.37 -37.63
C ARG A 32 17.27 2.96 -38.56
N GLU A 33 17.45 3.65 -39.68
CA GLU A 33 18.46 3.31 -40.68
C GLU A 33 19.89 3.62 -40.24
N GLN A 34 20.10 4.75 -39.56
CA GLN A 34 21.43 5.21 -39.17
C GLN A 34 21.95 4.58 -37.88
N LYS A 35 21.06 4.25 -36.93
CA LYS A 35 21.45 3.79 -35.59
C LYS A 35 20.97 2.37 -35.26
N VAL A 36 19.70 2.06 -35.49
CA VAL A 36 19.11 0.77 -35.05
C VAL A 36 19.55 -0.41 -35.91
N LEU A 37 19.36 -0.34 -37.23
CA LEU A 37 19.66 -1.45 -38.14
C LEU A 37 21.14 -1.84 -38.18
N PRO A 38 22.12 -0.92 -38.14
CA PRO A 38 23.53 -1.28 -38.08
C PRO A 38 23.88 -2.11 -36.83
N ILE A 39 23.42 -1.67 -35.66
CA ILE A 39 23.71 -2.34 -34.39
C ILE A 39 23.07 -3.73 -34.34
N LEU A 40 21.83 -3.89 -34.81
CA LEU A 40 21.18 -5.21 -34.87
C LEU A 40 21.90 -6.18 -35.82
N LYS A 41 22.44 -5.69 -36.93
CA LYS A 41 23.27 -6.52 -37.82
C LYS A 41 24.55 -6.98 -37.15
N GLU A 42 25.19 -6.11 -36.37
CA GLU A 42 26.39 -6.48 -35.60
C GLU A 42 26.06 -7.46 -34.46
N LEU A 43 24.88 -7.33 -33.85
CA LEU A 43 24.39 -8.25 -32.82
C LEU A 43 24.20 -9.68 -33.37
N GLN A 44 23.88 -9.82 -34.66
CA GLN A 44 23.74 -11.09 -35.37
C GLN A 44 24.99 -11.45 -36.20
N ALA A 45 26.12 -10.77 -35.99
CA ALA A 45 27.33 -11.05 -36.74
C ALA A 45 27.89 -12.44 -36.38
N PRO A 46 28.55 -13.16 -37.30
CA PRO A 46 29.17 -14.45 -37.00
C PRO A 46 30.35 -14.32 -36.02
N ASP A 47 30.98 -13.15 -35.93
CA ASP A 47 32.10 -12.88 -35.02
C ASP A 47 31.62 -12.64 -33.58
N PRO A 48 32.05 -13.47 -32.59
CA PRO A 48 31.64 -13.31 -31.19
C PRO A 48 32.00 -11.95 -30.59
N LYS A 49 33.15 -11.37 -30.98
CA LYS A 49 33.59 -10.08 -30.45
C LYS A 49 32.69 -8.94 -30.93
N SER A 50 32.35 -8.92 -32.22
CA SER A 50 31.34 -8.00 -32.76
C SER A 50 29.99 -8.14 -32.04
N ARG A 51 29.52 -9.36 -31.77
CA ARG A 51 28.26 -9.57 -31.04
C ARG A 51 28.31 -9.04 -29.61
N SER A 52 29.38 -9.28 -28.86
CA SER A 52 29.50 -8.77 -27.48
C SER A 52 29.54 -7.25 -27.43
N VAL A 53 30.26 -6.61 -28.36
CA VAL A 53 30.29 -5.13 -28.46
C VAL A 53 28.91 -4.59 -28.83
N ALA A 54 28.23 -5.21 -29.79
CA ALA A 54 26.89 -4.81 -30.19
C ALA A 54 25.88 -5.00 -29.06
N ALA A 55 25.91 -6.11 -28.32
CA ALA A 55 25.03 -6.35 -27.17
C ALA A 55 25.21 -5.29 -26.09
N SER A 56 26.46 -4.96 -25.75
CA SER A 56 26.74 -3.87 -24.81
C SER A 56 26.27 -2.51 -25.33
N ALA A 57 26.41 -2.26 -26.64
CA ALA A 57 25.91 -1.02 -27.25
C ALA A 57 24.38 -0.94 -27.22
N VAL A 58 23.67 -2.05 -27.44
CA VAL A 58 22.20 -2.13 -27.33
C VAL A 58 21.78 -1.80 -25.90
N ALA A 59 22.34 -2.45 -24.89
CA ALA A 59 21.99 -2.21 -23.48
C ALA A 59 22.06 -0.71 -23.10
N ASN A 60 23.04 0.02 -23.64
CA ASN A 60 23.21 1.44 -23.34
C ASN A 60 22.23 2.39 -24.08
N ILE A 61 21.63 1.97 -25.20
CA ILE A 61 20.81 2.87 -26.03
C ILE A 61 19.31 2.61 -25.94
N ILE A 62 18.91 1.45 -25.41
CA ILE A 62 17.49 1.09 -25.24
C ILE A 62 16.80 1.80 -24.07
N SER A 63 17.54 2.52 -23.22
CA SER A 63 16.93 3.45 -22.26
C SER A 63 16.23 4.63 -22.97
N ASN A 64 16.58 4.92 -24.23
CA ASN A 64 15.83 5.89 -25.03
C ASN A 64 14.56 5.25 -25.61
N GLU A 65 13.39 5.76 -25.23
CA GLU A 65 12.09 5.24 -25.66
C GLU A 65 11.96 5.07 -27.18
N LYS A 66 12.31 6.09 -27.98
CA LYS A 66 12.20 6.01 -29.45
C LYS A 66 13.07 4.89 -30.03
N VAL A 67 14.29 4.74 -29.53
CA VAL A 67 15.21 3.66 -29.95
C VAL A 67 14.67 2.30 -29.51
N ARG A 68 14.22 2.19 -28.25
CA ARG A 68 13.62 0.97 -27.68
C ARG A 68 12.46 0.45 -28.51
N LYS A 69 11.47 1.30 -28.78
CA LYS A 69 10.28 0.94 -29.57
C LYS A 69 10.65 0.52 -31.00
N LEU A 70 11.64 1.16 -31.62
CA LEU A 70 12.16 0.75 -32.93
C LEU A 70 12.84 -0.62 -32.87
N MET A 71 13.67 -0.88 -31.86
CA MET A 71 14.34 -2.18 -31.69
C MET A 71 13.36 -3.32 -31.41
N LEU A 72 12.34 -3.08 -30.58
CA LEU A 72 11.26 -4.05 -30.34
C LEU A 72 10.52 -4.39 -31.66
N ARG A 73 10.26 -3.39 -32.50
CA ARG A 73 9.67 -3.59 -33.84
C ARG A 73 10.56 -4.44 -34.74
N GLU A 74 11.88 -4.29 -34.64
CA GLU A 74 12.89 -5.11 -35.34
C GLU A 74 13.17 -6.47 -34.67
N GLN A 75 12.28 -6.96 -33.79
CA GLN A 75 12.38 -8.28 -33.16
C GLN A 75 13.58 -8.45 -32.22
N LEU A 76 14.03 -7.38 -31.55
CA LEU A 76 15.15 -7.45 -30.59
C LEU A 76 14.99 -8.59 -29.56
N VAL A 77 13.81 -8.75 -28.96
CA VAL A 77 13.54 -9.81 -27.97
C VAL A 77 13.83 -11.20 -28.54
N HIS A 78 13.42 -11.46 -29.78
CA HIS A 78 13.67 -12.75 -30.42
C HIS A 78 15.17 -12.98 -30.60
N ILE A 79 15.89 -12.00 -31.15
CA ILE A 79 17.35 -12.07 -31.37
C ILE A 79 18.07 -12.35 -30.05
N VAL A 80 17.73 -11.61 -28.99
CA VAL A 80 18.37 -11.77 -27.68
C VAL A 80 18.11 -13.17 -27.11
N MET A 81 16.86 -13.63 -27.13
CA MET A 81 16.50 -14.94 -26.55
C MET A 81 17.08 -16.13 -27.32
N THR A 82 17.21 -16.05 -28.64
CA THR A 82 17.67 -17.19 -29.45
C THR A 82 19.14 -17.19 -29.79
N GLU A 83 19.81 -16.03 -29.74
CA GLU A 83 21.21 -15.91 -30.13
C GLU A 83 22.07 -15.42 -28.95
N THR A 84 21.73 -14.27 -28.36
CA THR A 84 22.58 -13.58 -27.37
C THR A 84 22.65 -14.29 -26.02
N LEU A 85 21.52 -14.77 -25.48
CA LEU A 85 21.50 -15.50 -24.20
C LEU A 85 22.18 -16.87 -24.27
N THR A 86 22.33 -17.40 -25.48
CA THR A 86 22.98 -18.70 -25.76
C THR A 86 24.40 -18.55 -26.31
N ASP A 87 24.95 -17.34 -26.34
CA ASP A 87 26.28 -17.08 -26.89
C ASP A 87 27.37 -17.78 -26.06
N ALA A 88 28.47 -18.21 -26.71
CA ALA A 88 29.63 -18.77 -26.03
C ALA A 88 30.31 -17.73 -25.11
N SER A 89 30.30 -16.45 -25.48
CA SER A 89 30.85 -15.34 -24.70
C SER A 89 29.96 -15.01 -23.49
N VAL A 90 30.53 -15.10 -22.29
CA VAL A 90 29.83 -14.74 -21.05
C VAL A 90 29.47 -13.24 -21.03
N ASP A 91 30.34 -12.38 -21.58
CA ASP A 91 30.06 -10.95 -21.75
C ASP A 91 28.83 -10.70 -22.62
N SER A 92 28.70 -11.42 -23.73
CA SER A 92 27.53 -11.33 -24.61
C SER A 92 26.26 -11.75 -23.88
N ARG A 93 26.27 -12.90 -23.19
CA ARG A 93 25.13 -13.35 -22.39
C ARG A 93 24.74 -12.36 -21.31
N ALA A 94 25.74 -11.79 -20.62
CA ALA A 94 25.52 -10.81 -19.57
C ALA A 94 24.91 -9.51 -20.12
N SER A 95 25.34 -9.03 -21.29
CA SER A 95 24.65 -7.92 -21.97
C SER A 95 23.26 -8.31 -22.47
N GLY A 96 23.04 -9.56 -22.87
CA GLY A 96 21.72 -10.08 -23.23
C GLY A 96 20.72 -10.01 -22.07
N TRP A 97 21.14 -10.44 -20.88
CA TRP A 97 20.32 -10.33 -19.66
C TRP A 97 20.05 -8.88 -19.28
N GLU A 98 21.04 -8.00 -19.40
CA GLU A 98 20.84 -6.55 -19.16
C GLU A 98 19.83 -5.94 -20.14
N ILE A 99 19.84 -6.37 -21.40
CA ILE A 99 18.84 -5.92 -22.38
C ILE A 99 17.44 -6.35 -21.94
N ILE A 100 17.26 -7.62 -21.53
CA ILE A 100 15.94 -8.10 -21.07
C ILE A 100 15.50 -7.35 -19.81
N LYS A 101 16.42 -7.11 -18.86
CA LYS A 101 16.17 -6.32 -17.65
C LYS A 101 15.59 -4.95 -17.99
N ILE A 102 16.34 -4.15 -18.77
CA ILE A 102 15.92 -2.79 -19.13
C ILE A 102 14.59 -2.82 -19.89
N LEU A 103 14.39 -3.79 -20.80
CA LEU A 103 13.12 -3.91 -21.52
C LEU A 103 11.95 -4.27 -20.60
N ALA A 104 12.15 -5.08 -19.57
CA ALA A 104 11.12 -5.43 -18.60
C ALA A 104 10.74 -4.25 -17.71
N GLU A 105 11.74 -3.48 -17.24
CA GLU A 105 11.54 -2.32 -16.34
C GLU A 105 10.91 -1.12 -17.06
N GLU A 106 11.24 -0.92 -18.34
CA GLU A 106 10.86 0.29 -19.10
C GLU A 106 9.59 0.14 -19.95
N GLU A 107 9.07 -1.07 -20.11
CA GLU A 107 7.84 -1.36 -20.83
C GLU A 107 6.72 -1.70 -19.83
N ASP A 108 5.46 -1.72 -20.30
CA ASP A 108 4.33 -2.03 -19.41
C ASP A 108 4.30 -3.50 -18.97
N ALA A 109 3.48 -3.82 -17.96
CA ALA A 109 3.29 -5.18 -17.47
C ALA A 109 2.88 -6.18 -18.58
N GLY A 110 2.24 -5.71 -19.65
CA GLY A 110 1.91 -6.52 -20.82
C GLY A 110 3.14 -7.05 -21.56
N PHE A 111 4.27 -6.33 -21.50
CA PHE A 111 5.56 -6.79 -22.02
C PHE A 111 6.16 -7.93 -21.19
N SER A 112 6.13 -7.85 -19.86
CA SER A 112 6.54 -8.95 -18.98
C SER A 112 5.71 -10.22 -19.23
N VAL A 113 4.39 -10.08 -19.43
CA VAL A 113 3.53 -11.19 -19.86
C VAL A 113 3.91 -11.71 -21.25
N HIS A 114 4.36 -10.84 -22.17
CA HIS A 114 4.91 -11.26 -23.46
C HIS A 114 6.18 -12.10 -23.30
N LEU A 115 7.13 -11.68 -22.47
CA LEU A 115 8.36 -12.43 -22.17
C LEU A 115 8.03 -13.80 -21.57
N PHE A 116 7.08 -13.85 -20.62
CA PHE A 116 6.60 -15.10 -20.04
C PHE A 116 6.04 -16.05 -21.11
N ARG A 117 5.20 -15.55 -22.03
CA ARG A 117 4.68 -16.34 -23.18
C ARG A 117 5.76 -16.78 -24.16
N LYS A 118 6.93 -16.15 -24.14
CA LYS A 118 8.13 -16.54 -24.89
C LYS A 118 9.01 -17.53 -24.14
N ASP A 119 8.56 -18.05 -22.99
CA ASP A 119 9.26 -19.03 -22.16
C ASP A 119 10.57 -18.48 -21.57
N ILE A 120 10.59 -17.20 -21.20
CA ILE A 120 11.75 -16.57 -20.54
C ILE A 120 12.10 -17.26 -19.21
N LEU A 121 11.11 -17.78 -18.47
CA LEU A 121 11.35 -18.44 -17.19
C LEU A 121 12.25 -19.65 -17.31
N THR A 122 12.12 -20.45 -18.37
CA THR A 122 13.02 -21.59 -18.62
C THR A 122 14.47 -21.12 -18.81
N ALA A 123 14.68 -19.99 -19.48
CA ALA A 123 16.01 -19.40 -19.64
C ALA A 123 16.56 -18.85 -18.31
N VAL A 124 15.70 -18.21 -17.50
CA VAL A 124 16.04 -17.73 -16.15
C VAL A 124 16.45 -18.90 -15.26
N GLU A 125 15.66 -19.97 -15.21
CA GLU A 125 15.96 -21.18 -14.45
C GLU A 125 17.32 -21.80 -14.80
N TYR A 126 17.63 -21.86 -16.10
CA TYR A 126 18.91 -22.36 -16.58
C TYR A 126 20.07 -21.46 -16.13
N ALA A 127 19.89 -20.14 -16.20
CA ALA A 127 20.90 -19.20 -15.77
C ALA A 127 21.12 -19.22 -14.24
N CYS A 128 20.04 -19.31 -13.44
CA CYS A 128 20.11 -19.56 -12.00
C CYS A 128 20.97 -20.80 -11.67
N THR A 129 20.68 -21.91 -12.35
CA THR A 129 21.43 -23.17 -12.17
C THR A 129 22.91 -23.00 -12.51
N THR A 130 23.21 -22.36 -13.64
CA THR A 130 24.58 -22.12 -14.11
C THR A 130 25.37 -21.25 -13.12
N ILE A 131 24.73 -20.23 -12.54
CA ILE A 131 25.36 -19.36 -11.54
C ILE A 131 25.67 -20.14 -10.27
N LEU A 132 24.70 -20.90 -9.74
CA LEU A 132 24.91 -21.71 -8.54
C LEU A 132 26.02 -22.76 -8.74
N GLU A 133 26.09 -23.42 -9.89
CA GLU A 133 27.18 -24.33 -10.24
C GLU A 133 28.54 -23.61 -10.28
N THR A 134 28.57 -22.38 -10.82
CA THR A 134 29.79 -21.57 -10.87
C THR A 134 30.26 -21.16 -9.48
N LEU A 135 29.34 -20.76 -8.60
CA LEU A 135 29.64 -20.35 -7.22
C LEU A 135 30.05 -21.55 -6.35
N GLY A 136 29.40 -22.70 -6.54
CA GLY A 136 29.64 -23.93 -5.79
C GLY A 136 30.78 -24.81 -6.33
N SER A 137 31.45 -24.41 -7.42
CA SER A 137 32.50 -25.22 -8.04
C SER A 137 33.69 -25.42 -7.10
N LYS A 138 33.98 -26.69 -6.79
CA LYS A 138 35.16 -27.08 -5.99
C LYS A 138 36.43 -27.19 -6.83
N GLU A 139 36.29 -27.47 -8.13
CA GLU A 139 37.42 -27.61 -9.05
C GLU A 139 38.02 -26.25 -9.40
N THR A 140 37.16 -25.25 -9.59
CA THR A 140 37.53 -23.86 -9.85
C THR A 140 36.82 -22.96 -8.85
N PRO A 141 37.36 -22.79 -7.63
CA PRO A 141 36.74 -21.97 -6.60
C PRO A 141 36.43 -20.58 -7.14
N PHE A 142 35.21 -20.08 -6.95
CA PHE A 142 34.81 -18.76 -7.44
C PHE A 142 35.72 -17.63 -6.93
N THR A 143 36.22 -17.77 -5.70
CA THR A 143 37.20 -16.86 -5.08
C THR A 143 38.55 -16.80 -5.80
N SER A 144 38.89 -17.83 -6.59
CA SER A 144 40.10 -17.87 -7.42
C SER A 144 39.93 -17.24 -8.81
N ALA A 145 38.69 -16.97 -9.22
CA ALA A 145 38.40 -16.29 -10.49
C ALA A 145 38.89 -14.83 -10.46
N THR A 146 39.17 -14.27 -11.64
CA THR A 146 39.56 -12.85 -11.74
C THR A 146 38.39 -11.95 -11.33
N LYS A 147 38.69 -10.75 -10.81
CA LYS A 147 37.65 -9.76 -10.46
C LYS A 147 36.70 -9.45 -11.62
N GLY A 148 37.20 -9.42 -12.85
CA GLY A 148 36.36 -9.24 -14.04
C GLY A 148 35.39 -10.40 -14.27
N GLN A 149 35.84 -11.65 -14.08
CA GLN A 149 34.96 -12.83 -14.19
C GLN A 149 33.90 -12.84 -13.09
N GLN A 150 34.28 -12.52 -11.85
CA GLN A 150 33.33 -12.40 -10.73
C GLN A 150 32.28 -11.32 -11.01
N ALA A 151 32.70 -10.14 -11.49
CA ALA A 151 31.81 -9.04 -11.82
C ALA A 151 30.77 -9.40 -12.89
N ILE A 152 31.13 -10.25 -13.87
CA ILE A 152 30.18 -10.73 -14.88
C ILE A 152 29.11 -11.63 -14.25
N VAL A 153 29.48 -12.54 -13.35
CA VAL A 153 28.53 -13.42 -12.65
C VAL A 153 27.55 -12.58 -11.81
N TRP A 154 28.05 -11.58 -11.10
CA TRP A 154 27.23 -10.65 -10.31
C TRP A 154 26.34 -9.74 -11.16
N ARG A 155 26.81 -9.30 -12.33
CA ARG A 155 25.94 -8.56 -13.28
C ARG A 155 24.79 -9.42 -13.78
N ILE A 156 25.06 -10.68 -14.16
CA ILE A 156 24.00 -11.61 -14.60
C ILE A 156 23.04 -11.87 -13.44
N SER A 157 23.56 -12.10 -12.23
CA SER A 157 22.74 -12.39 -11.04
C SER A 157 21.75 -11.27 -10.75
N ARG A 158 22.21 -10.02 -10.76
CA ARG A 158 21.35 -8.83 -10.58
C ARG A 158 20.29 -8.71 -11.67
N ALA A 159 20.68 -8.86 -12.94
CA ALA A 159 19.73 -8.79 -14.05
C ALA A 159 18.64 -9.87 -13.92
N ILE A 160 19.00 -11.10 -13.52
CA ILE A 160 18.04 -12.17 -13.29
C ILE A 160 17.10 -11.86 -12.14
N SER A 161 17.61 -11.35 -11.01
CA SER A 161 16.78 -10.98 -9.86
C SER A 161 15.76 -9.90 -10.23
N SER A 162 16.19 -8.81 -10.89
CA SER A 162 15.27 -7.74 -11.35
C SER A 162 14.23 -8.26 -12.36
N ILE A 163 14.65 -9.07 -13.34
CA ILE A 163 13.70 -9.68 -14.29
C ILE A 163 12.69 -10.56 -13.57
N THR A 164 13.13 -11.31 -12.56
CA THR A 164 12.26 -12.19 -11.77
C THR A 164 11.21 -11.38 -11.00
N ALA A 165 11.62 -10.30 -10.34
CA ALA A 165 10.71 -9.37 -9.65
C ALA A 165 9.69 -8.76 -10.62
N THR A 166 10.17 -8.18 -11.72
CA THR A 166 9.33 -7.53 -12.73
C THR A 166 8.36 -8.48 -13.42
N LEU A 167 8.75 -9.75 -13.60
CA LEU A 167 7.86 -10.80 -14.12
C LEU A 167 6.78 -11.16 -13.11
N ALA A 168 7.13 -11.26 -11.83
CA ALA A 168 6.20 -11.62 -10.76
C ALA A 168 5.14 -10.51 -10.55
N GLU A 169 5.55 -9.24 -10.56
CA GLU A 169 4.64 -8.08 -10.45
C GLU A 169 3.64 -7.97 -11.60
N ALA A 170 4.00 -8.49 -12.79
CA ALA A 170 3.18 -8.33 -13.97
C ALA A 170 1.89 -9.17 -13.97
N SER A 171 1.85 -10.29 -13.23
CA SER A 171 0.69 -11.17 -13.17
C SER A 171 0.82 -12.20 -12.05
N GLU A 172 -0.27 -12.41 -11.31
CA GLU A 172 -0.41 -13.50 -10.31
C GLU A 172 -0.08 -14.89 -10.89
N GLU A 173 -0.43 -15.16 -12.16
CA GLU A 173 -0.08 -16.43 -12.82
C GLU A 173 1.44 -16.62 -12.90
N ILE A 174 2.16 -15.54 -13.25
CA ILE A 174 3.62 -15.57 -13.43
C ILE A 174 4.28 -15.67 -12.06
N TRP A 175 3.81 -14.88 -11.09
CA TRP A 175 4.25 -14.94 -9.70
C TRP A 175 4.17 -16.37 -9.14
N ALA A 176 3.03 -17.05 -9.33
CA ALA A 176 2.84 -18.43 -8.85
C ALA A 176 3.82 -19.41 -9.51
N LYS A 177 4.14 -19.19 -10.79
CA LYS A 177 5.13 -20.01 -11.52
C LYS A 177 6.56 -19.76 -11.04
N VAL A 178 6.91 -18.52 -10.73
CA VAL A 178 8.22 -18.16 -10.17
C VAL A 178 8.41 -18.84 -8.81
N VAL A 179 7.43 -18.69 -7.92
CA VAL A 179 7.48 -19.24 -6.56
C VAL A 179 7.55 -20.76 -6.58
N ALA A 180 6.84 -21.42 -7.50
CA ALA A 180 6.88 -22.86 -7.68
C ALA A 180 8.22 -23.39 -8.22
N SER A 181 9.11 -22.53 -8.75
CA SER A 181 10.39 -22.95 -9.33
C SER A 181 11.49 -23.11 -8.27
N PRO A 182 11.90 -24.35 -7.92
CA PRO A 182 12.93 -24.55 -6.92
C PRO A 182 14.29 -24.00 -7.35
N LYS A 183 14.56 -23.90 -8.67
CA LYS A 183 15.83 -23.37 -9.17
C LYS A 183 15.97 -21.86 -8.90
N ILE A 184 14.88 -21.12 -9.11
CA ILE A 184 14.85 -19.68 -8.85
C ILE A 184 14.91 -19.41 -7.36
N ILE A 185 14.07 -20.10 -6.57
CA ILE A 185 14.05 -19.91 -5.12
C ILE A 185 15.39 -20.31 -4.49
N ASN A 186 15.99 -21.45 -4.86
CA ASN A 186 17.30 -21.84 -4.35
C ASN A 186 18.39 -20.83 -4.74
N PHE A 187 18.30 -20.23 -5.94
CA PHE A 187 19.22 -19.19 -6.37
C PHE A 187 19.14 -17.96 -5.49
N LEU A 188 17.93 -17.41 -5.26
CA LEU A 188 17.73 -16.23 -4.43
C LEU A 188 18.18 -16.47 -2.98
N LEU A 189 17.76 -17.58 -2.37
CA LEU A 189 18.08 -17.89 -0.98
C LEU A 189 19.57 -18.17 -0.77
N THR A 190 20.23 -18.83 -1.74
CA THR A 190 21.68 -19.06 -1.68
C THR A 190 22.45 -17.76 -1.78
N LEU A 191 22.12 -16.88 -2.75
CA LEU A 191 22.81 -15.61 -2.91
C LEU A 191 22.65 -14.70 -1.69
N MET A 192 21.45 -14.64 -1.11
CA MET A 192 21.22 -13.88 0.12
C MET A 192 22.04 -14.42 1.29
N SER A 193 22.19 -15.75 1.39
CA SER A 193 22.84 -16.41 2.53
C SER A 193 24.36 -16.56 2.40
N GLN A 194 24.92 -16.28 1.22
CA GLN A 194 26.33 -16.51 0.93
C GLN A 194 27.17 -15.26 1.25
N GLU A 195 28.14 -15.40 2.16
CA GLU A 195 29.02 -14.30 2.60
C GLU A 195 29.86 -13.65 1.47
N SER A 196 30.05 -14.35 0.36
CA SER A 196 30.85 -13.84 -0.77
C SER A 196 30.03 -13.08 -1.82
N THR A 197 28.71 -13.00 -1.66
CA THR A 197 27.84 -12.17 -2.51
C THR A 197 28.20 -10.70 -2.29
N ASP A 198 28.35 -9.93 -3.37
CA ASP A 198 28.61 -8.50 -3.24
C ASP A 198 27.34 -7.74 -2.81
N PRO A 199 27.47 -6.62 -2.08
CA PRO A 199 26.31 -5.93 -1.50
C PRO A 199 25.25 -5.50 -2.51
N ASN A 200 25.63 -5.02 -3.71
CA ASN A 200 24.66 -4.64 -4.73
C ASN A 200 23.84 -5.84 -5.22
N THR A 201 24.47 -7.02 -5.32
CA THR A 201 23.76 -8.25 -5.67
C THR A 201 22.87 -8.71 -4.52
N ALA A 202 23.33 -8.58 -3.27
CA ALA A 202 22.51 -8.90 -2.11
C ALA A 202 21.26 -7.99 -2.03
N ASP A 203 21.42 -6.69 -2.24
CA ASP A 203 20.33 -5.71 -2.26
C ASP A 203 19.31 -6.06 -3.36
N GLU A 204 19.75 -6.31 -4.59
CA GLU A 204 18.86 -6.70 -5.69
C GLU A 204 18.12 -8.03 -5.43
N VAL A 205 18.79 -8.99 -4.79
CA VAL A 205 18.17 -10.26 -4.37
C VAL A 205 17.12 -10.01 -3.29
N MET A 206 17.40 -9.15 -2.30
CA MET A 206 16.43 -8.82 -1.26
C MET A 206 15.24 -8.03 -1.81
N THR A 207 15.45 -7.10 -2.75
CA THR A 207 14.36 -6.43 -3.48
C THR A 207 13.47 -7.46 -4.17
N CYS A 208 14.06 -8.41 -4.90
CA CYS A 208 13.30 -9.48 -5.53
C CYS A 208 12.57 -10.36 -4.52
N LEU A 209 13.19 -10.68 -3.37
CA LEU A 209 12.55 -11.46 -2.32
C LEU A 209 11.38 -10.71 -1.69
N MET A 210 11.50 -9.39 -1.49
CA MET A 210 10.43 -8.54 -0.97
C MET A 210 9.19 -8.61 -1.88
N THR A 211 9.37 -8.46 -3.19
CA THR A 211 8.29 -8.64 -4.18
C THR A 211 7.67 -10.04 -4.11
N LEU A 212 8.49 -11.09 -3.92
CA LEU A 212 8.00 -12.47 -3.90
C LEU A 212 7.32 -12.87 -2.59
N THR A 213 7.63 -12.18 -1.47
CA THR A 213 7.00 -12.45 -0.16
C THR A 213 5.72 -11.67 0.07
N GLU A 214 5.49 -10.57 -0.65
CA GLU A 214 4.25 -9.78 -0.56
C GLU A 214 3.03 -10.66 -0.85
N ASP A 215 2.12 -10.73 0.14
CA ASP A 215 0.92 -11.57 0.13
C ASP A 215 1.16 -13.04 -0.28
N ASN A 216 2.34 -13.59 0.03
CA ASN A 216 2.75 -14.91 -0.42
C ASN A 216 3.04 -15.91 0.68
N ARG A 217 2.02 -16.67 1.08
CA ARG A 217 2.21 -17.69 2.12
C ARG A 217 3.20 -18.78 1.72
N GLU A 218 3.17 -19.26 0.49
CA GLU A 218 4.06 -20.34 0.02
C GLU A 218 5.53 -19.90 0.06
N MET A 219 5.83 -18.67 -0.39
CA MET A 219 7.20 -18.14 -0.36
C MET A 219 7.68 -17.88 1.06
N CYS A 220 6.83 -17.30 1.92
CA CYS A 220 7.16 -17.08 3.33
C CYS A 220 7.45 -18.39 4.06
N GLU A 221 6.62 -19.42 3.86
CA GLU A 221 6.85 -20.76 4.42
C GLU A 221 8.16 -21.39 3.93
N LYS A 222 8.53 -21.21 2.65
CA LYS A 222 9.84 -21.68 2.12
C LYS A 222 11.02 -20.97 2.77
N ILE A 223 10.93 -19.66 2.99
CA ILE A 223 11.95 -18.89 3.71
C ILE A 223 12.11 -19.43 5.14
N LEU A 224 10.99 -19.58 5.86
CA LEU A 224 10.99 -20.04 7.25
C LEU A 224 11.46 -21.50 7.41
N ALA A 225 11.17 -22.35 6.42
CA ALA A 225 11.64 -23.73 6.38
C ALA A 225 13.13 -23.86 6.04
N THR A 226 13.75 -22.83 5.44
CA THR A 226 15.16 -22.86 5.08
C THR A 226 16.04 -22.55 6.29
N PRO A 227 16.93 -23.46 6.74
CA PRO A 227 17.70 -23.27 7.96
C PRO A 227 18.59 -22.03 7.93
N GLY A 228 18.53 -21.22 9.00
CA GLY A 228 19.41 -20.05 9.19
C GLY A 228 19.01 -18.79 8.41
N VAL A 229 18.14 -18.90 7.40
CA VAL A 229 17.72 -17.75 6.59
C VAL A 229 16.96 -16.71 7.42
N PHE A 230 15.99 -17.14 8.24
CA PHE A 230 15.25 -16.23 9.10
C PHE A 230 16.18 -15.49 10.08
N GLN A 231 17.11 -16.21 10.71
CA GLN A 231 18.09 -15.63 11.62
C GLN A 231 19.02 -14.64 10.90
N LEU A 232 19.39 -14.94 9.65
CA LEU A 232 20.16 -14.02 8.83
C LEU A 232 19.38 -12.73 8.56
N LEU A 233 18.12 -12.80 8.12
CA LEU A 233 17.28 -11.60 7.92
C LEU A 233 17.15 -10.78 9.21
N MET A 234 16.91 -11.45 10.35
CA MET A 234 16.86 -10.82 11.66
C MET A 234 18.18 -10.19 12.10
N SER A 235 19.33 -10.64 11.57
CA SER A 235 20.63 -10.01 11.80
C SER A 235 20.90 -8.86 10.82
N LEU A 236 20.47 -9.01 9.56
CA LEU A 236 20.62 -8.01 8.51
C LEU A 236 19.79 -6.76 8.81
N LYS A 237 18.63 -6.89 9.47
CA LYS A 237 17.87 -5.70 9.88
C LYS A 237 18.69 -4.78 10.80
N ASP A 238 19.66 -5.29 11.55
CA ASP A 238 20.41 -4.50 12.54
C ASP A 238 21.66 -3.81 11.96
N ILE A 239 22.10 -4.15 10.73
CA ILE A 239 23.23 -3.49 10.07
C ILE A 239 22.86 -2.10 9.57
N ASP A 240 23.84 -1.33 9.11
CA ASP A 240 23.61 -0.02 8.50
C ASP A 240 23.51 -0.08 6.97
N GLY A 241 22.75 0.85 6.38
CA GLY A 241 22.57 0.96 4.93
C GLY A 241 21.26 0.37 4.41
N ALA A 242 21.13 0.31 3.08
CA ALA A 242 19.91 -0.10 2.39
C ALA A 242 19.51 -1.55 2.68
N SER A 243 20.50 -2.43 2.81
CA SER A 243 20.30 -3.85 3.13
C SER A 243 19.47 -4.08 4.39
N SER A 244 19.61 -3.21 5.40
CA SER A 244 18.80 -3.28 6.63
C SER A 244 17.33 -2.97 6.37
N VAL A 245 17.04 -1.94 5.56
CA VAL A 245 15.67 -1.57 5.20
C VAL A 245 15.03 -2.65 4.32
N LEU A 246 15.78 -3.22 3.38
CA LEU A 246 15.32 -4.33 2.54
C LEU A 246 15.02 -5.58 3.38
N ALA A 247 15.89 -5.91 4.35
CA ALA A 247 15.62 -7.00 5.29
C ALA A 247 14.35 -6.74 6.12
N CYS A 248 14.12 -5.50 6.57
CA CYS A 248 12.86 -5.12 7.21
C CYS A 248 11.66 -5.32 6.28
N GLY A 249 11.75 -4.99 5.00
CA GLY A 249 10.66 -5.19 4.04
C GLY A 249 10.32 -6.67 3.86
N VAL A 250 11.32 -7.53 3.66
CA VAL A 250 11.11 -8.99 3.57
C VAL A 250 10.51 -9.55 4.86
N LEU A 251 11.02 -9.12 6.03
CA LEU A 251 10.50 -9.57 7.33
C LEU A 251 9.07 -9.11 7.58
N HIS A 252 8.74 -7.86 7.25
CA HIS A 252 7.39 -7.33 7.38
C HIS A 252 6.39 -8.15 6.54
N ASN A 253 6.72 -8.42 5.27
CA ASN A 253 5.88 -9.25 4.40
C ASN A 253 5.66 -10.66 4.99
N ILE A 254 6.70 -11.26 5.60
CA ILE A 254 6.58 -12.53 6.31
C ILE A 254 5.66 -12.39 7.52
N PHE A 255 5.83 -11.34 8.33
CA PHE A 255 5.05 -11.13 9.54
C PHE A 255 3.57 -10.93 9.21
N GLU A 256 3.26 -10.08 8.23
CA GLU A 256 1.90 -9.85 7.77
C GLU A 256 1.26 -11.13 7.20
N THR A 257 1.93 -11.80 6.26
CA THR A 257 1.41 -13.00 5.59
C THR A 257 1.21 -14.18 6.55
N MET A 258 2.08 -14.32 7.54
CA MET A 258 2.01 -15.39 8.54
C MET A 258 1.16 -15.00 9.75
N GLU A 259 0.57 -13.81 9.74
CA GLU A 259 -0.23 -13.24 10.83
C GLU A 259 0.55 -13.17 12.16
N TRP A 260 1.84 -12.86 12.08
CA TRP A 260 2.71 -12.61 13.24
C TRP A 260 2.55 -11.16 13.69
N ASN A 261 1.95 -10.97 14.85
CA ASN A 261 1.62 -9.66 15.39
C ASN A 261 1.70 -9.67 16.92
N ASP A 262 1.41 -8.53 17.55
CA ASP A 262 1.48 -8.35 19.01
C ASP A 262 0.70 -9.42 19.81
N ARG A 263 -0.39 -9.95 19.24
CA ARG A 263 -1.23 -10.98 19.90
C ARG A 263 -0.88 -12.40 19.51
N ASN A 264 -0.18 -12.57 18.39
CA ASN A 264 0.29 -13.86 17.91
C ASN A 264 1.75 -13.71 17.48
N PRO A 265 2.70 -13.57 18.43
CA PRO A 265 4.10 -13.35 18.09
C PRO A 265 4.67 -14.52 17.29
N GLY A 266 5.60 -14.19 16.40
CA GLY A 266 6.25 -15.15 15.55
C GLY A 266 7.32 -15.99 16.24
N ARG A 267 8.20 -16.58 15.43
CA ARG A 267 9.40 -17.24 15.93
C ARG A 267 10.26 -16.25 16.72
N ASP A 268 10.78 -16.68 17.87
CA ASP A 268 11.62 -15.86 18.74
C ASP A 268 10.91 -14.55 19.19
N ASP A 269 9.59 -14.62 19.38
CA ASP A 269 8.70 -13.50 19.74
C ASP A 269 8.77 -12.31 18.76
N ALA A 270 9.08 -12.59 17.49
CA ALA A 270 9.21 -11.55 16.47
C ALA A 270 7.86 -10.94 16.09
N THR A 271 7.81 -9.60 16.12
CA THR A 271 6.70 -8.77 15.62
C THR A 271 7.26 -7.57 14.86
N ASP A 272 6.40 -6.81 14.18
CA ASP A 272 6.79 -5.59 13.45
C ASP A 272 7.46 -4.53 14.35
N GLU A 273 7.27 -4.57 15.66
CA GLU A 273 7.88 -3.63 16.62
C GLU A 273 9.41 -3.54 16.47
N VAL A 274 10.08 -4.67 16.27
CA VAL A 274 11.54 -4.71 16.09
C VAL A 274 11.98 -4.03 14.79
N LEU A 275 11.14 -4.06 13.75
CA LEU A 275 11.39 -3.44 12.45
C LEU A 275 11.17 -1.93 12.54
N ILE A 276 10.07 -1.51 13.17
CA ILE A 276 9.72 -0.09 13.36
C ILE A 276 10.88 0.67 14.02
N ARG A 277 11.52 0.09 15.05
CA ARG A 277 12.67 0.72 15.72
C ARG A 277 13.81 1.03 14.74
N ARG A 278 14.12 0.09 13.85
CA ARG A 278 15.17 0.27 12.85
C ARG A 278 14.74 1.28 11.79
N LEU A 279 13.54 1.15 11.25
CA LEU A 279 13.00 2.06 10.23
C LEU A 279 12.95 3.50 10.75
N ALA A 280 12.49 3.71 11.99
CA ALA A 280 12.49 5.03 12.63
C ALA A 280 13.90 5.63 12.77
N ARG A 281 14.92 4.81 13.07
CA ARG A 281 16.33 5.25 13.09
C ARG A 281 16.79 5.67 11.69
N THR A 282 16.46 4.89 10.65
CA THR A 282 16.75 5.26 9.26
C THR A 282 16.14 6.62 8.89
N LEU A 283 14.89 6.88 9.29
CA LEU A 283 14.25 8.19 9.08
C LEU A 283 14.93 9.31 9.89
N GLN A 284 15.39 9.01 11.11
CA GLN A 284 16.06 9.98 11.98
C GLN A 284 17.40 10.42 11.39
N ASP A 285 18.17 9.48 10.84
CA ASP A 285 19.51 9.71 10.31
C ASP A 285 19.53 10.34 8.90
N TYR A 286 18.35 10.55 8.30
CA TYR A 286 18.23 11.17 6.99
C TYR A 286 18.79 12.60 6.95
N ASP A 287 19.81 12.77 6.11
CA ASP A 287 20.40 14.05 5.73
C ASP A 287 20.44 14.16 4.19
N ALA A 288 19.61 15.04 3.63
CA ALA A 288 19.53 15.30 2.20
C ALA A 288 20.80 15.93 1.60
N GLY A 289 21.72 16.42 2.44
CA GLY A 289 22.97 17.07 2.03
C GLY A 289 24.13 16.11 1.77
N GLN A 290 23.95 14.79 1.93
CA GLN A 290 25.02 13.83 1.71
C GLN A 290 25.49 13.87 0.25
N LYS A 291 26.78 14.20 0.07
CA LYS A 291 27.39 14.19 -1.26
C LYS A 291 27.53 12.76 -1.74
N LYS A 292 27.12 12.54 -3.00
CA LYS A 292 27.45 11.32 -3.72
C LYS A 292 28.97 11.09 -3.66
N PRO A 293 29.44 9.91 -3.26
CA PRO A 293 30.85 9.58 -3.22
C PRO A 293 31.43 9.54 -4.64
N ASP A 294 32.75 9.53 -4.71
CA ASP A 294 33.47 9.42 -5.98
C ASP A 294 33.15 8.08 -6.69
N GLU A 295 33.34 8.04 -8.01
CA GLU A 295 33.02 6.85 -8.83
C GLU A 295 33.71 5.57 -8.30
N GLY A 296 32.91 4.56 -7.94
CA GLY A 296 33.38 3.24 -7.52
C GLY A 296 33.00 2.83 -6.10
N GLU A 297 32.39 3.71 -5.31
CA GLU A 297 31.81 3.39 -4.00
C GLU A 297 30.32 3.04 -4.12
N GLU A 298 29.84 2.17 -3.22
CA GLU A 298 28.42 1.84 -3.09
C GLU A 298 27.62 3.08 -2.72
N TRP A 299 26.69 3.46 -3.59
CA TRP A 299 25.82 4.60 -3.36
C TRP A 299 24.37 4.19 -3.54
N ASN A 300 23.73 3.91 -2.41
CA ASN A 300 22.28 3.90 -2.33
C ASN A 300 21.84 5.32 -1.99
N ALA A 301 21.06 5.94 -2.87
CA ALA A 301 20.63 7.31 -2.69
C ALA A 301 19.84 7.42 -1.37
N PRO A 302 20.23 8.31 -0.42
CA PRO A 302 19.61 8.36 0.90
C PRO A 302 18.09 8.57 0.86
N ASP A 303 17.60 9.29 -0.16
CA ASP A 303 16.17 9.51 -0.40
C ASP A 303 15.43 8.23 -0.81
N GLU A 304 16.05 7.34 -1.59
CA GLU A 304 15.43 6.05 -1.96
C GLU A 304 15.38 5.09 -0.76
N VAL A 305 16.41 5.08 0.10
CA VAL A 305 16.41 4.25 1.32
C VAL A 305 15.33 4.71 2.30
N VAL A 306 15.19 6.03 2.47
CA VAL A 306 14.15 6.62 3.32
C VAL A 306 12.76 6.43 2.74
N LYS A 307 12.61 6.55 1.42
CA LYS A 307 11.36 6.25 0.73
C LYS A 307 10.92 4.82 1.00
N LEU A 308 11.79 3.83 0.80
CA LEU A 308 11.47 2.43 1.07
C LEU A 308 11.10 2.22 2.56
N ALA A 309 11.82 2.86 3.48
CA ALA A 309 11.48 2.78 4.90
C ALA A 309 10.10 3.37 5.22
N LEU A 310 9.71 4.46 4.56
CA LEU A 310 8.39 5.06 4.69
C LEU A 310 7.29 4.18 4.09
N GLU A 311 7.56 3.52 2.95
CA GLU A 311 6.64 2.57 2.32
C GLU A 311 6.38 1.36 3.23
N ILE A 312 7.43 0.78 3.82
CA ILE A 312 7.29 -0.32 4.78
C ILE A 312 6.49 0.13 6.01
N LEU A 313 6.79 1.31 6.57
CA LEU A 313 6.04 1.85 7.71
C LEU A 313 4.57 2.15 7.37
N ALA A 314 4.28 2.56 6.13
CA ALA A 314 2.92 2.78 5.64
C ALA A 314 2.15 1.45 5.53
N SER A 315 2.84 0.38 5.11
CA SER A 315 2.31 -0.98 5.08
C SER A 315 1.99 -1.49 6.49
N ILE A 316 2.96 -1.41 7.42
CA ILE A 316 2.76 -1.73 8.85
C ILE A 316 1.60 -0.93 9.45
N GLY A 317 1.51 0.36 9.13
CA GLY A 317 0.42 1.20 9.60
C GLY A 317 -0.95 0.75 9.10
N THR A 318 -1.03 0.06 7.96
CA THR A 318 -2.26 -0.49 7.38
C THR A 318 -2.56 -1.87 7.99
N SER A 319 -1.56 -2.73 8.11
CA SER A 319 -1.70 -4.11 8.63
C SER A 319 -2.14 -4.15 10.10
N ILE A 320 -1.84 -3.09 10.88
CA ILE A 320 -2.15 -3.04 12.31
C ILE A 320 -3.65 -3.15 12.63
N ILE A 321 -4.53 -2.79 11.67
CA ILE A 321 -5.99 -2.95 11.82
C ILE A 321 -6.35 -4.42 12.05
N ASN A 322 -5.63 -5.36 11.41
CA ASN A 322 -5.91 -6.78 11.49
C ASN A 322 -5.77 -7.32 12.93
N VAL A 323 -4.90 -6.71 13.74
CA VAL A 323 -4.75 -7.04 15.16
C VAL A 323 -6.05 -6.77 15.92
N PHE A 324 -6.77 -5.71 15.56
CA PHE A 324 -8.02 -5.31 16.19
C PHE A 324 -9.24 -6.07 15.65
N GLU A 325 -9.28 -6.40 14.36
CA GLU A 325 -10.36 -7.21 13.78
C GLU A 325 -10.32 -8.67 14.27
N GLY A 326 -9.13 -9.23 14.50
CA GLY A 326 -8.96 -10.54 15.13
C GLY A 326 -9.52 -10.62 16.56
N ALA A 327 -9.59 -9.49 17.29
CA ALA A 327 -10.19 -9.40 18.63
C ALA A 327 -11.69 -9.73 18.62
N GLN A 328 -12.40 -9.21 17.60
CA GLN A 328 -13.86 -9.28 17.55
C GLN A 328 -14.35 -10.69 17.20
N LYS A 329 -13.50 -11.56 16.65
CA LYS A 329 -13.83 -12.96 16.33
C LYS A 329 -13.49 -13.95 17.46
N ALA A 330 -12.69 -13.54 18.44
CA ALA A 330 -12.36 -14.37 19.60
C ALA A 330 -13.39 -14.14 20.72
N ASP A 331 -14.62 -14.63 20.51
CA ASP A 331 -15.55 -14.87 21.61
C ASP A 331 -15.14 -16.19 22.29
N PRO A 332 -14.69 -16.21 23.55
CA PRO A 332 -14.34 -17.44 24.26
C PRO A 332 -15.62 -18.11 24.73
N GLY A 333 -16.37 -18.74 23.82
CA GLY A 333 -17.68 -19.25 24.22
C GLY A 333 -18.51 -20.03 23.24
N VAL A 334 -18.00 -20.52 22.11
CA VAL A 334 -18.71 -21.57 21.35
C VAL A 334 -17.70 -22.60 20.85
N ALA A 335 -17.54 -23.66 21.63
CA ALA A 335 -16.91 -24.88 21.16
C ALA A 335 -17.71 -25.41 19.96
N GLU A 336 -17.07 -25.45 18.78
CA GLU A 336 -17.51 -26.30 17.67
C GLU A 336 -17.40 -27.76 18.12
N ASP A 337 -18.49 -28.32 18.62
CA ASP A 337 -18.56 -29.75 18.88
C ASP A 337 -18.91 -30.48 17.58
N THR A 338 -17.90 -31.10 16.97
CA THR A 338 -18.07 -31.95 15.79
C THR A 338 -18.27 -33.40 16.23
N LYS A 339 -19.51 -33.89 16.03
CA LYS A 339 -19.93 -35.29 15.82
C LYS A 339 -19.45 -36.38 16.79
N MET A 340 -20.41 -37.02 17.47
CA MET A 340 -20.60 -38.48 17.40
C MET A 340 -22.08 -38.85 17.56
N ASP A 341 -22.53 -39.75 16.69
CA ASP A 341 -23.83 -40.43 16.69
C ASP A 341 -23.93 -41.50 17.80
N GLU A 342 -25.18 -41.93 18.02
CA GLU A 342 -25.66 -43.20 18.59
C GLU A 342 -25.92 -43.29 20.12
N ASP A 343 -27.23 -43.33 20.38
CA ASP A 343 -27.95 -44.28 21.23
C ASP A 343 -28.16 -44.04 22.74
N GLU A 344 -29.46 -44.11 23.05
CA GLU A 344 -30.10 -44.72 24.23
C GLU A 344 -30.46 -43.88 25.47
N GLU A 345 -31.79 -43.92 25.69
CA GLU A 345 -32.53 -43.96 26.95
C GLU A 345 -32.90 -42.65 27.68
N GLU A 346 -34.21 -42.34 27.52
CA GLU A 346 -35.06 -41.69 28.50
C GLU A 346 -34.79 -42.18 29.93
N LYS A 347 -34.71 -41.25 30.88
CA LYS A 347 -35.38 -41.36 32.18
C LYS A 347 -35.52 -40.00 32.84
N ASP A 348 -36.77 -39.67 33.11
CA ASP A 348 -37.22 -38.76 34.17
C ASP A 348 -36.46 -39.02 35.47
N LEU A 349 -36.26 -37.98 36.28
CA LEU A 349 -36.85 -37.93 37.63
C LEU A 349 -36.63 -36.58 38.31
N ASP A 350 -37.74 -36.15 38.92
CA ASP A 350 -37.98 -34.96 39.72
C ASP A 350 -37.19 -34.87 41.05
N GLU A 351 -37.33 -33.68 41.64
CA GLU A 351 -37.51 -33.40 43.07
C GLU A 351 -36.30 -33.19 44.00
N ASP A 352 -36.10 -31.90 44.33
CA ASP A 352 -36.15 -31.33 45.69
C ASP A 352 -35.72 -32.20 46.88
N VAL A 353 -34.63 -31.79 47.58
CA VAL A 353 -34.58 -31.86 49.06
C VAL A 353 -33.76 -30.70 49.64
N LEU A 354 -34.45 -29.89 50.45
CA LEU A 354 -33.93 -28.90 51.41
C LEU A 354 -33.37 -29.57 52.68
N SER A 355 -32.59 -28.77 53.44
CA SER A 355 -32.15 -28.95 54.84
C SER A 355 -30.84 -29.73 55.01
N ASP A 356 -29.96 -29.45 55.98
CA ASP A 356 -30.13 -28.83 57.30
C ASP A 356 -28.75 -28.38 57.85
N SER A 357 -28.84 -27.43 58.78
CA SER A 357 -27.91 -26.86 59.77
C SER A 357 -26.58 -27.56 60.12
N GLY A 358 -25.62 -26.71 60.55
CA GLY A 358 -24.41 -27.17 61.24
C GLY A 358 -23.42 -26.06 61.59
N ASP A 359 -23.80 -25.20 62.53
CA ASP A 359 -22.96 -24.20 63.20
C ASP A 359 -21.67 -24.82 63.76
N ARG A 360 -20.51 -24.17 63.56
CA ARG A 360 -19.36 -24.22 64.49
C ARG A 360 -18.25 -23.20 64.17
N ASP A 361 -18.05 -22.36 65.18
CA ASP A 361 -16.79 -21.83 65.70
C ASP A 361 -16.01 -20.79 64.89
N LYS A 362 -16.06 -19.58 65.45
CA LYS A 362 -15.13 -18.48 65.25
C LYS A 362 -13.75 -18.86 65.81
N GLU A 363 -12.73 -18.79 64.97
CA GLU A 363 -11.38 -18.42 65.41
C GLU A 363 -11.06 -17.07 64.75
N GLU A 364 -10.74 -16.10 65.60
CA GLU A 364 -10.19 -14.80 65.23
C GLU A 364 -8.74 -15.04 64.81
N ASP A 365 -8.43 -14.86 63.53
CA ASP A 365 -7.04 -14.62 63.09
C ASP A 365 -6.94 -13.22 62.48
N ASP A 366 -5.91 -12.55 62.98
CA ASP A 366 -5.52 -11.15 62.83
C ASP A 366 -4.81 -10.96 61.48
N ASP A 367 -5.56 -10.66 60.43
CA ASP A 367 -4.99 -10.21 59.16
C ASP A 367 -4.79 -8.69 59.21
N SER A 368 -3.59 -8.29 59.64
CA SER A 368 -3.06 -6.99 59.28
C SER A 368 -3.04 -6.88 57.75
N MET A 369 -3.96 -6.10 57.18
CA MET A 369 -3.96 -5.74 55.77
C MET A 369 -2.57 -5.24 55.38
N ASP A 370 -1.85 -6.01 54.57
CA ASP A 370 -0.54 -5.66 54.04
C ASP A 370 -0.66 -4.32 53.30
N GLU A 371 0.27 -3.39 53.54
CA GLU A 371 0.29 -2.09 52.84
C GLU A 371 0.34 -2.26 51.32
N GLU A 372 0.84 -3.39 50.84
CA GLU A 372 0.91 -3.77 49.42
C GLU A 372 -0.48 -4.09 48.84
N ALA A 373 -1.35 -4.76 49.60
CA ALA A 373 -2.74 -5.04 49.20
C ALA A 373 -3.61 -3.78 49.22
N MET A 374 -3.37 -2.84 50.15
CA MET A 374 -4.02 -1.52 50.13
C MET A 374 -3.52 -0.63 48.99
N LEU A 375 -2.26 -0.78 48.55
CA LEU A 375 -1.71 -0.09 47.38
C LEU A 375 -2.27 -0.64 46.06
N GLU A 376 -2.45 -1.96 45.94
CA GLU A 376 -3.14 -2.59 44.80
C GLU A 376 -4.62 -2.17 44.73
N ASP A 377 -5.34 -2.12 45.86
CA ASP A 377 -6.73 -1.66 45.88
C ASP A 377 -6.86 -0.15 45.62
N LEU A 378 -5.89 0.67 46.06
CA LEU A 378 -5.85 2.10 45.71
C LEU A 378 -5.53 2.33 44.23
N ALA A 379 -4.72 1.46 43.61
CA ALA A 379 -4.46 1.50 42.18
C ALA A 379 -5.73 1.13 41.38
N HIS A 380 -6.48 0.11 41.82
CA HIS A 380 -7.76 -0.26 41.19
C HIS A 380 -8.85 0.82 41.32
N VAL A 381 -8.82 1.65 42.37
CA VAL A 381 -9.79 2.76 42.58
C VAL A 381 -9.37 4.04 41.83
N ALA A 382 -8.10 4.16 41.43
CA ALA A 382 -7.55 5.31 40.71
C ALA A 382 -7.50 5.13 39.19
N GLY A 383 -8.46 4.43 38.57
CA GLY A 383 -8.70 4.51 37.12
C GLY A 383 -7.47 4.27 36.22
N SER A 384 -6.59 3.33 36.56
CA SER A 384 -5.36 3.03 35.82
C SER A 384 -5.51 2.02 34.69
N ASP A 385 -6.69 1.42 34.47
CA ASP A 385 -6.92 0.45 33.36
C ASP A 385 -6.66 1.04 31.94
N ALA A 386 -6.45 2.36 31.83
CA ALA A 386 -6.15 3.04 30.56
C ALA A 386 -4.65 3.24 30.28
N GLU A 387 -3.75 3.09 31.25
CA GLU A 387 -2.31 3.20 30.99
C GLU A 387 -1.72 1.87 30.48
N ASP A 388 -2.23 0.73 30.93
CA ASP A 388 -1.67 -0.59 30.60
C ASP A 388 -2.05 -1.12 29.19
N ALA A 389 -3.14 -0.66 28.58
CA ALA A 389 -3.68 -1.30 27.37
C ALA A 389 -2.92 -1.03 26.05
N ILE A 390 -2.06 0.00 25.99
CA ILE A 390 -1.17 0.20 24.81
C ILE A 390 0.15 -0.56 24.96
N ASP A 391 0.55 -0.88 26.20
CA ASP A 391 1.77 -1.65 26.46
C ASP A 391 1.63 -3.10 25.96
N ASP A 392 0.40 -3.62 25.91
CA ASP A 392 0.03 -4.88 25.24
C ASP A 392 0.05 -4.78 23.69
N LEU A 393 0.29 -3.60 23.13
CA LEU A 393 0.37 -3.33 21.70
C LEU A 393 1.72 -2.67 21.33
N PRO A 394 2.85 -3.37 21.56
CA PRO A 394 4.18 -2.81 21.40
C PRO A 394 4.47 -2.33 19.96
N THR A 395 3.89 -2.95 18.94
CA THR A 395 4.00 -2.49 17.53
C THR A 395 3.34 -1.12 17.36
N LEU A 396 2.10 -0.94 17.87
CA LEU A 396 1.41 0.35 17.79
C LEU A 396 2.16 1.41 18.60
N ALA A 397 2.59 1.07 19.83
CA ALA A 397 3.36 1.96 20.68
C ALA A 397 4.63 2.46 19.97
N ALA A 398 5.41 1.57 19.35
CA ALA A 398 6.60 1.95 18.60
C ALA A 398 6.27 2.80 17.36
N LEU A 399 5.20 2.50 16.64
CA LEU A 399 4.79 3.28 15.47
C LEU A 399 4.42 4.71 15.85
N LEU A 400 3.64 4.87 16.92
CA LEU A 400 3.20 6.16 17.44
C LEU A 400 4.35 6.95 18.09
N GLN A 401 5.14 6.32 18.94
CA GLN A 401 6.13 7.02 19.77
C GLN A 401 7.49 7.19 19.10
N LYS A 402 7.88 6.31 18.16
CA LYS A 402 9.23 6.32 17.54
C LYS A 402 9.18 6.75 16.08
N ALA A 403 8.31 6.13 15.26
CA ALA A 403 8.29 6.40 13.82
C ALA A 403 7.52 7.67 13.45
N THR A 404 6.33 7.87 14.02
CA THR A 404 5.47 9.02 13.69
C THR A 404 6.16 10.39 13.90
N PRO A 405 6.95 10.62 14.97
CA PRO A 405 7.69 11.87 15.11
C PRO A 405 8.68 12.12 13.96
N GLN A 406 9.31 11.07 13.43
CA GLN A 406 10.24 11.19 12.30
C GLN A 406 9.49 11.40 10.98
N MET A 407 8.38 10.70 10.76
CA MET A 407 7.50 10.96 9.60
C MET A 407 7.01 12.42 9.60
N LEU A 408 6.62 12.94 10.77
CA LEU A 408 6.18 14.32 10.93
C LEU A 408 7.32 15.30 10.59
N ARG A 409 8.53 15.05 11.08
CA ARG A 409 9.72 15.84 10.74
C ARG A 409 9.98 15.86 9.23
N LEU A 410 9.90 14.71 8.57
CA LEU A 410 10.12 14.58 7.12
C LEU A 410 8.99 15.22 6.30
N SER A 411 7.74 15.18 6.78
CA SER A 411 6.61 15.87 6.13
C SER A 411 6.76 17.40 6.14
N ALA A 412 7.57 17.93 7.05
CA ALA A 412 7.85 19.35 7.21
C ALA A 412 9.10 19.82 6.45
N LEU A 413 9.72 18.96 5.63
CA LEU A 413 10.87 19.35 4.79
C LEU A 413 10.51 20.51 3.85
N PRO A 414 11.48 21.38 3.55
CA PRO A 414 11.31 22.45 2.56
C PRO A 414 11.08 21.87 1.16
N THR A 415 10.41 22.63 0.29
CA THR A 415 10.15 22.22 -1.10
C THR A 415 11.17 22.83 -2.07
N ASP A 416 12.45 22.84 -1.67
CA ASP A 416 13.57 23.46 -2.40
C ASP A 416 14.32 22.49 -3.32
N SER A 417 14.14 21.18 -3.14
CA SER A 417 14.68 20.14 -4.04
C SER A 417 13.63 19.09 -4.40
N GLU A 418 13.83 18.40 -5.53
CA GLU A 418 12.95 17.30 -5.96
C GLU A 418 13.02 16.13 -4.97
N GLU A 419 14.19 15.86 -4.40
CA GLU A 419 14.39 14.82 -3.38
C GLU A 419 13.56 15.11 -2.13
N HIS A 420 13.56 16.36 -1.63
CA HIS A 420 12.74 16.74 -0.49
C HIS A 420 11.24 16.63 -0.78
N ILE A 421 10.81 17.01 -1.99
CA ILE A 421 9.40 16.89 -2.41
C ILE A 421 8.98 15.42 -2.39
N ARG A 422 9.82 14.51 -2.92
CA ARG A 422 9.55 13.06 -2.90
C ARG A 422 9.46 12.53 -1.47
N VAL A 423 10.48 12.77 -0.64
CA VAL A 423 10.49 12.29 0.76
C VAL A 423 9.31 12.85 1.55
N LYS A 424 8.97 14.12 1.37
CA LYS A 424 7.78 14.74 1.97
C LYS A 424 6.49 14.03 1.56
N SER A 425 6.32 13.73 0.27
CA SER A 425 5.14 13.03 -0.24
C SER A 425 4.99 11.64 0.39
N HIS A 426 6.07 10.86 0.42
CA HIS A 426 6.07 9.54 1.06
C HIS A 426 5.80 9.61 2.57
N ALA A 427 6.35 10.61 3.26
CA ALA A 427 6.10 10.81 4.69
C ALA A 427 4.62 11.14 4.97
N LEU A 428 4.00 11.97 4.14
CA LEU A 428 2.57 12.26 4.22
C LEU A 428 1.71 11.02 3.91
N SER A 429 2.12 10.19 2.96
CA SER A 429 1.45 8.93 2.63
C SER A 429 1.47 7.95 3.82
N ALA A 430 2.64 7.78 4.46
CA ALA A 430 2.76 6.93 5.64
C ALA A 430 1.90 7.42 6.83
N LEU A 431 1.91 8.74 7.09
CA LEU A 431 1.02 9.36 8.07
C LEU A 431 -0.46 9.16 7.73
N ASN A 432 -0.82 9.28 6.45
CA ASN A 432 -2.18 9.08 5.98
C ASN A 432 -2.67 7.65 6.26
N ASN A 433 -1.87 6.64 5.91
CA ASN A 433 -2.25 5.24 6.13
C ASN A 433 -2.45 4.95 7.61
N LEU A 434 -1.50 5.36 8.47
CA LEU A 434 -1.61 5.23 9.92
C LEU A 434 -2.87 5.93 10.46
N ALA A 435 -3.11 7.18 10.06
CA ALA A 435 -4.27 7.94 10.53
C ALA A 435 -5.59 7.28 10.10
N TRP A 436 -5.67 6.76 8.87
CA TRP A 436 -6.85 6.05 8.39
C TRP A 436 -7.12 4.79 9.19
N SER A 437 -6.09 3.98 9.43
CA SER A 437 -6.18 2.77 10.25
C SER A 437 -6.72 3.05 11.64
N LEU A 438 -6.18 4.07 12.31
CA LEU A 438 -6.66 4.47 13.64
C LEU A 438 -8.08 5.05 13.59
N SER A 439 -8.47 5.71 12.49
CA SER A 439 -9.81 6.27 12.32
C SER A 439 -10.92 5.24 12.10
N CYS A 440 -10.55 3.99 11.85
CA CYS A 440 -11.47 2.86 11.73
C CYS A 440 -11.75 2.17 13.07
N LEU A 441 -10.98 2.48 14.12
CA LEU A 441 -11.23 1.95 15.47
C LEU A 441 -12.46 2.61 16.10
N ASP A 442 -13.20 1.84 16.87
CA ASP A 442 -14.29 2.37 17.68
C ASP A 442 -13.74 2.98 18.97
N PHE A 443 -14.04 4.26 19.18
CA PHE A 443 -13.69 5.02 20.38
C PHE A 443 -14.93 5.45 21.18
N ALA A 444 -16.12 4.98 20.80
CA ALA A 444 -17.34 5.24 21.57
C ALA A 444 -17.30 4.50 22.91
N ASP A 445 -18.00 5.03 23.91
CA ASP A 445 -18.23 4.40 25.21
C ASP A 445 -16.94 3.96 25.96
N GLY A 446 -15.81 4.61 25.69
CA GLY A 446 -14.53 4.32 26.35
C GLY A 446 -13.73 3.17 25.72
N HIS A 447 -14.18 2.58 24.62
CA HIS A 447 -13.38 1.59 23.88
C HIS A 447 -12.08 2.21 23.37
N ASN A 448 -10.99 1.43 23.40
CA ASN A 448 -9.66 1.85 22.93
C ASN A 448 -9.16 3.18 23.55
N ALA A 449 -9.57 3.50 24.79
CA ALA A 449 -9.25 4.78 25.45
C ALA A 449 -7.73 5.03 25.56
N ALA A 450 -6.92 4.01 25.85
CA ALA A 450 -5.46 4.11 25.90
C ALA A 450 -4.84 4.54 24.56
N ILE A 451 -5.34 3.95 23.47
CA ILE A 451 -4.94 4.28 22.09
C ILE A 451 -5.33 5.72 21.78
N LEU A 452 -6.57 6.10 22.10
CA LEU A 452 -7.05 7.46 21.90
C LEU A 452 -6.21 8.49 22.67
N ALA A 453 -5.89 8.20 23.94
CA ALA A 453 -5.07 9.06 24.80
C ALA A 453 -3.66 9.26 24.22
N THR A 454 -3.05 8.20 23.69
CA THR A 454 -1.73 8.27 23.04
C THR A 454 -1.79 8.98 21.68
N TRP A 455 -2.79 8.68 20.86
CA TRP A 455 -2.89 9.21 19.50
C TRP A 455 -3.31 10.68 19.48
N THR A 456 -4.21 11.12 20.36
CA THR A 456 -4.74 12.49 20.39
C THR A 456 -3.67 13.60 20.30
N PRO A 457 -2.64 13.64 21.17
CA PRO A 457 -1.59 14.67 21.08
C PRO A 457 -0.75 14.55 19.80
N ILE A 458 -0.55 13.34 19.28
CA ILE A 458 0.18 13.11 18.03
C ILE A 458 -0.63 13.63 16.84
N ALA A 459 -1.91 13.27 16.76
CA ALA A 459 -2.85 13.70 15.74
C ALA A 459 -3.00 15.22 15.70
N ALA A 460 -3.03 15.87 16.87
CA ALA A 460 -3.05 17.33 16.97
C ALA A 460 -1.78 17.95 16.35
N ARG A 461 -0.60 17.39 16.65
CA ARG A 461 0.67 17.84 16.03
C ARG A 461 0.73 17.59 14.53
N VAL A 462 0.17 16.48 14.05
CA VAL A 462 0.01 16.18 12.61
C VAL A 462 -0.86 17.25 11.94
N TRP A 463 -1.98 17.62 12.58
CA TRP A 463 -2.83 18.70 12.11
C TRP A 463 -2.08 20.02 11.99
N GLU A 464 -1.39 20.46 13.05
CA GLU A 464 -0.70 21.74 13.06
C GLU A 464 0.49 21.78 12.09
N THR A 465 1.33 20.74 12.10
CA THR A 465 2.63 20.78 11.42
C THR A 465 2.53 20.37 9.95
N ALA A 466 1.71 19.37 9.62
CA ALA A 466 1.60 18.85 8.26
C ALA A 466 0.39 19.42 7.51
N ILE A 467 -0.80 19.32 8.11
CA ILE A 467 -2.05 19.70 7.44
C ILE A 467 -2.19 21.23 7.33
N ALA A 468 -2.18 21.94 8.45
CA ALA A 468 -2.40 23.39 8.48
C ALA A 468 -1.31 24.13 7.72
N THR A 469 -0.04 23.73 7.87
CA THR A 469 1.09 24.30 7.11
C THR A 469 0.92 24.09 5.61
N THR A 470 0.55 22.89 5.15
CA THR A 470 0.38 22.65 3.71
C THR A 470 -0.85 23.36 3.14
N LEU A 471 -1.93 23.47 3.92
CA LEU A 471 -3.07 24.31 3.54
C LEU A 471 -2.70 25.80 3.52
N ALA A 472 -1.67 26.23 4.24
CA ALA A 472 -1.20 27.62 4.24
C ALA A 472 -0.37 27.99 3.01
N THR A 473 0.16 27.02 2.26
CA THR A 473 0.97 27.29 1.06
C THR A 473 0.15 27.49 -0.20
N ASP A 474 -1.18 27.28 -0.16
CA ASP A 474 -2.08 27.33 -1.32
C ASP A 474 -1.52 26.54 -2.53
N THR A 475 -1.04 25.32 -2.25
CA THR A 475 -0.36 24.50 -3.26
C THR A 475 -1.23 24.26 -4.50
N ALA A 476 -0.61 24.38 -5.68
CA ALA A 476 -1.22 24.00 -6.96
C ALA A 476 -1.07 22.50 -7.26
N ASP A 477 -0.30 21.78 -6.44
CA ASP A 477 -0.10 20.34 -6.56
C ASP A 477 -1.34 19.58 -6.08
N ILE A 478 -2.06 18.98 -7.03
CA ILE A 478 -3.29 18.23 -6.80
C ILE A 478 -3.02 16.95 -6.00
N GLU A 479 -1.89 16.29 -6.21
CA GLU A 479 -1.54 15.06 -5.53
C GLU A 479 -1.27 15.34 -4.05
N LEU A 480 -0.43 16.35 -3.78
CA LEU A 480 -0.18 16.83 -2.42
C LEU A 480 -1.48 17.29 -1.74
N ALA A 481 -2.33 18.04 -2.43
CA ALA A 481 -3.62 18.47 -1.89
C ALA A 481 -4.56 17.29 -1.59
N THR A 482 -4.54 16.25 -2.44
CA THR A 482 -5.31 15.02 -2.24
C THR A 482 -4.83 14.26 -1.01
N ASN A 483 -3.52 14.07 -0.88
CA ASN A 483 -2.91 13.35 0.25
C ASN A 483 -3.15 14.10 1.58
N VAL A 484 -2.95 15.42 1.61
CA VAL A 484 -3.17 16.23 2.82
C VAL A 484 -4.64 16.29 3.20
N THR A 485 -5.56 16.38 2.23
CA THR A 485 -7.00 16.37 2.54
C THR A 485 -7.44 14.99 3.04
N SER A 486 -6.89 13.92 2.49
CA SER A 486 -7.09 12.55 2.96
C SER A 486 -6.64 12.39 4.41
N LEU A 487 -5.42 12.84 4.72
CA LEU A 487 -4.86 12.83 6.07
C LEU A 487 -5.69 13.68 7.05
N ALA A 488 -6.12 14.87 6.62
CA ALA A 488 -6.96 15.75 7.43
C ALA A 488 -8.31 15.12 7.76
N TRP A 489 -8.91 14.41 6.81
CA TRP A 489 -10.16 13.69 7.07
C TRP A 489 -9.97 12.60 8.12
N ALA A 490 -8.96 11.75 7.97
CA ALA A 490 -8.66 10.69 8.94
C ALA A 490 -8.39 11.23 10.35
N VAL A 491 -7.56 12.27 10.45
CA VAL A 491 -7.25 12.93 11.74
C VAL A 491 -8.51 13.57 12.36
N ALA A 492 -9.32 14.27 11.55
CA ALA A 492 -10.53 14.92 12.04
C ALA A 492 -11.61 13.92 12.52
N ARG A 493 -11.69 12.73 11.90
CA ARG A 493 -12.60 11.65 12.34
C ARG A 493 -12.31 11.20 13.78
N VAL A 494 -11.03 11.18 14.17
CA VAL A 494 -10.62 10.76 15.52
C VAL A 494 -10.70 11.92 16.51
N LEU A 495 -10.07 13.05 16.17
CA LEU A 495 -10.01 14.20 17.08
C LEU A 495 -11.38 14.86 17.30
N LYS A 496 -12.25 14.87 16.29
CA LYS A 496 -13.56 15.54 16.30
C LYS A 496 -13.42 16.98 16.83
N GLN A 497 -13.89 17.23 18.05
CA GLN A 497 -13.86 18.52 18.73
C GLN A 497 -12.47 18.96 19.22
N ALA A 498 -11.52 18.03 19.34
CA ALA A 498 -10.16 18.29 19.80
C ALA A 498 -9.22 18.76 18.68
N VAL A 499 -9.71 18.94 17.45
CA VAL A 499 -8.89 19.43 16.34
C VAL A 499 -8.34 20.83 16.66
N PRO A 500 -7.01 21.05 16.62
CA PRO A 500 -6.39 22.35 16.87
C PRO A 500 -6.62 23.27 15.67
N TYR A 501 -7.76 23.95 15.70
CA TYR A 501 -8.29 24.72 14.59
C TYR A 501 -7.96 26.21 14.73
N ASN A 502 -7.39 26.82 13.69
CA ASN A 502 -6.90 28.20 13.71
C ASN A 502 -7.87 29.24 13.12
N GLY A 503 -8.93 28.84 12.42
CA GLY A 503 -9.98 29.77 11.98
C GLY A 503 -10.39 29.68 10.52
N THR A 504 -9.54 29.14 9.65
CA THR A 504 -9.66 29.31 8.19
C THR A 504 -9.64 28.00 7.42
N GLU A 505 -9.34 26.89 8.07
CA GLU A 505 -9.09 25.59 7.45
C GLU A 505 -10.31 25.08 6.66
N HIS A 506 -11.53 25.24 7.20
CA HIS A 506 -12.76 24.84 6.48
C HIS A 506 -12.98 25.67 5.21
N THR A 507 -12.71 26.98 5.24
CA THR A 507 -12.82 27.82 4.03
C THR A 507 -11.86 27.37 2.93
N LYS A 508 -10.68 26.90 3.31
CA LYS A 508 -9.68 26.37 2.37
C LYS A 508 -10.11 25.04 1.77
N PHE A 509 -10.67 24.12 2.56
CA PHE A 509 -11.24 22.87 2.01
C PHE A 509 -12.43 23.13 1.09
N ILE A 510 -13.29 24.11 1.40
CA ILE A 510 -14.37 24.54 0.49
C ILE A 510 -13.80 25.11 -0.81
N ALA A 511 -12.79 25.98 -0.74
CA ALA A 511 -12.12 26.54 -1.92
C ALA A 511 -11.45 25.44 -2.77
N LEU A 512 -10.79 24.48 -2.11
CA LEU A 512 -10.17 23.33 -2.76
C LEU A 512 -11.20 22.46 -3.49
N TYR A 513 -12.34 22.19 -2.86
CA TYR A 513 -13.46 21.50 -3.51
C TYR A 513 -13.97 22.26 -4.75
N GLN A 514 -14.09 23.59 -4.68
CA GLN A 514 -14.51 24.38 -5.83
C GLN A 514 -13.47 24.33 -6.98
N ALA A 515 -12.19 24.35 -6.64
CA ALA A 515 -11.11 24.21 -7.61
C ALA A 515 -11.15 22.85 -8.33
N THR A 516 -11.42 21.75 -7.62
CA THR A 516 -11.54 20.42 -8.26
C THR A 516 -12.71 20.32 -9.22
N ARG A 517 -13.84 20.97 -8.93
CA ARG A 517 -14.97 21.04 -9.88
C ARG A 517 -14.60 21.77 -11.17
N GLY A 518 -13.82 22.85 -11.08
CA GLY A 518 -13.29 23.56 -12.24
C GLY A 518 -12.39 22.67 -13.11
N MET A 519 -11.54 21.86 -12.47
CA MET A 519 -10.63 20.93 -13.15
C MET A 519 -11.37 19.75 -13.77
N ALA A 520 -12.35 19.15 -13.08
CA ALA A 520 -13.15 18.06 -13.61
C ALA A 520 -13.94 18.46 -14.86
N ALA A 521 -14.48 19.69 -14.89
CA ALA A 521 -15.13 20.23 -16.08
C ALA A 521 -14.17 20.33 -17.28
N ALA A 522 -12.92 20.74 -17.05
CA ALA A 522 -11.88 20.78 -18.07
C ALA A 522 -11.42 19.38 -18.51
N ALA A 523 -11.28 18.43 -17.58
CA ALA A 523 -10.90 17.05 -17.85
C ALA A 523 -11.97 16.31 -18.69
N ALA A 524 -13.25 16.51 -18.37
CA ALA A 524 -14.37 15.98 -19.15
C ALA A 524 -14.39 16.51 -20.59
N ALA A 525 -14.02 17.79 -20.80
CA ALA A 525 -13.86 18.35 -22.13
C ALA A 525 -12.71 17.70 -22.93
N ASN A 526 -11.67 17.24 -22.23
CA ASN A 526 -10.48 16.61 -22.81
C ASN A 526 -10.51 15.07 -22.83
N LYS A 527 -11.63 14.44 -22.42
CA LYS A 527 -11.79 12.97 -22.34
C LYS A 527 -10.70 12.26 -21.52
N VAL A 528 -10.22 12.90 -20.46
CA VAL A 528 -9.31 12.26 -19.51
C VAL A 528 -10.12 11.32 -18.61
N GLU A 529 -9.68 10.07 -18.45
CA GLU A 529 -10.32 9.11 -17.54
C GLU A 529 -10.16 9.58 -16.09
N GLY A 530 -11.27 9.56 -15.33
CA GLY A 530 -11.27 9.91 -13.90
C GLY A 530 -10.69 8.80 -13.02
N PRO A 531 -10.64 9.00 -11.69
CA PRO A 531 -10.18 7.97 -10.75
C PRO A 531 -10.99 6.68 -10.90
N LYS A 532 -10.31 5.52 -10.81
CA LYS A 532 -10.92 4.18 -10.92
C LYS A 532 -11.97 3.94 -9.83
N ASP A 533 -11.72 4.43 -8.62
CA ASP A 533 -12.70 4.47 -7.53
C ASP A 533 -13.25 5.91 -7.37
N PRO A 534 -14.56 6.13 -7.60
CA PRO A 534 -15.19 7.43 -7.42
C PRO A 534 -15.09 8.01 -6.00
N PHE A 535 -14.96 7.17 -4.96
CA PHE A 535 -14.87 7.62 -3.56
C PHE A 535 -13.48 8.12 -3.15
N GLN A 536 -12.44 7.83 -3.93
CA GLN A 536 -11.09 8.35 -3.70
C GLN A 536 -10.88 9.78 -4.24
N SER A 537 -11.90 10.38 -4.83
CA SER A 537 -11.78 11.74 -5.36
C SER A 537 -11.52 12.77 -4.24
N LEU A 538 -10.72 13.79 -4.57
CA LEU A 538 -10.47 14.92 -3.67
C LEU A 538 -11.77 15.64 -3.25
N GLY A 539 -12.80 15.62 -4.12
CA GLY A 539 -14.12 16.17 -3.80
C GLY A 539 -14.76 15.50 -2.57
N VAL A 540 -14.84 14.16 -2.58
CA VAL A 540 -15.34 13.36 -1.46
C VAL A 540 -14.52 13.59 -0.19
N LYS A 541 -13.19 13.61 -0.31
CA LYS A 541 -12.29 13.85 0.84
C LYS A 541 -12.51 15.23 1.47
N CYS A 542 -12.70 16.28 0.67
CA CYS A 542 -13.05 17.62 1.16
C CYS A 542 -14.38 17.62 1.92
N ILE A 543 -15.41 16.94 1.39
CA ILE A 543 -16.72 16.85 2.03
C ILE A 543 -16.62 16.12 3.38
N GLY A 544 -15.89 15.00 3.39
CA GLY A 544 -15.62 14.22 4.58
C GLY A 544 -14.97 15.04 5.70
N VAL A 545 -13.84 15.69 5.43
CA VAL A 545 -13.16 16.52 6.45
C VAL A 545 -14.02 17.68 6.92
N LEU A 546 -14.75 18.35 6.02
CA LEU A 546 -15.65 19.45 6.37
C LEU A 546 -16.75 18.98 7.31
N GLY A 547 -17.36 17.83 7.04
CA GLY A 547 -18.40 17.30 7.91
C GLY A 547 -17.90 17.02 9.32
N GLN A 548 -16.69 16.45 9.47
CA GLN A 548 -16.06 16.24 10.77
C GLN A 548 -15.78 17.56 11.51
N LEU A 549 -15.32 18.60 10.80
CA LEU A 549 -15.07 19.93 11.39
C LEU A 549 -16.35 20.68 11.80
N ALA A 550 -17.53 20.21 11.36
CA ALA A 550 -18.82 20.80 11.68
C ALA A 550 -19.53 20.12 12.86
N LEU A 551 -19.05 18.98 13.34
CA LEU A 551 -19.65 18.27 14.48
C LEU A 551 -19.62 19.15 15.74
N SER A 552 -20.66 19.02 16.58
CA SER A 552 -20.72 19.71 17.88
C SER A 552 -19.54 19.30 18.77
N PRO A 553 -18.96 20.21 19.58
CA PRO A 553 -19.29 21.63 19.82
C PRO A 553 -18.55 22.62 18.91
N ALA A 554 -18.50 22.38 17.58
CA ALA A 554 -17.97 23.37 16.65
C ALA A 554 -18.71 24.72 16.78
N PRO A 555 -18.02 25.87 16.65
CA PRO A 555 -18.66 27.18 16.69
C PRO A 555 -19.82 27.28 15.69
N VAL A 556 -20.95 27.82 16.13
CA VAL A 556 -22.19 27.92 15.32
C VAL A 556 -21.95 28.54 13.95
N ALA A 557 -21.08 29.55 13.84
CA ALA A 557 -20.73 30.17 12.56
C ALA A 557 -20.05 29.17 11.59
N ARG A 558 -19.12 28.37 12.10
CA ARG A 558 -18.42 27.34 11.31
C ARG A 558 -19.39 26.23 10.89
N ASN A 559 -20.19 25.70 11.82
CA ASN A 559 -21.21 24.71 11.53
C ASN A 559 -22.18 25.21 10.45
N ARG A 560 -22.62 26.47 10.56
CA ARG A 560 -23.51 27.12 9.59
C ARG A 560 -22.90 27.21 8.20
N GLU A 561 -21.67 27.71 8.07
CA GLU A 561 -21.00 27.83 6.76
C GLU A 561 -20.85 26.46 6.08
N ILE A 562 -20.42 25.44 6.83
CA ILE A 562 -20.27 24.09 6.31
C ILE A 562 -21.64 23.47 5.98
N GLY A 563 -22.63 23.62 6.85
CA GLY A 563 -24.00 23.14 6.62
C GLY A 563 -24.62 23.74 5.36
N ILE A 564 -24.46 25.04 5.13
CA ILE A 564 -24.92 25.72 3.90
C ILE A 564 -24.20 25.14 2.68
N PHE A 565 -22.89 24.92 2.76
CA PHE A 565 -22.12 24.28 1.69
C PHE A 565 -22.67 22.88 1.34
N LEU A 566 -22.84 22.00 2.34
CA LEU A 566 -23.37 20.65 2.13
C LEU A 566 -24.79 20.66 1.54
N MET A 567 -25.68 21.51 2.06
CA MET A 567 -27.05 21.67 1.51
C MET A 567 -27.04 22.18 0.07
N THR A 568 -26.08 23.04 -0.27
CA THR A 568 -25.89 23.55 -1.64
C THR A 568 -25.51 22.43 -2.59
N LEU A 569 -24.62 21.51 -2.18
CA LEU A 569 -24.24 20.35 -3.00
C LEU A 569 -25.44 19.48 -3.37
N VAL A 570 -26.29 19.17 -2.39
CA VAL A 570 -27.52 18.39 -2.61
C VAL A 570 -28.51 19.14 -3.50
N SER A 571 -28.62 20.47 -3.32
CA SER A 571 -29.53 21.31 -4.11
C SER A 571 -29.11 21.44 -5.59
N GLN A 572 -27.80 21.33 -5.87
CA GLN A 572 -27.20 21.37 -7.20
C GLN A 572 -27.19 20.01 -7.91
N LEU A 573 -27.97 19.02 -7.47
CA LEU A 573 -28.20 17.84 -8.28
C LEU A 573 -29.00 18.21 -9.55
N PRO A 574 -28.64 17.66 -10.74
CA PRO A 574 -27.65 16.62 -10.99
C PRO A 574 -26.23 17.11 -11.34
N GLU A 575 -25.95 18.41 -11.27
CA GLU A 575 -24.62 18.96 -11.58
C GLU A 575 -23.55 18.47 -10.58
N THR A 576 -23.91 18.29 -9.32
CA THR A 576 -23.04 17.66 -8.30
C THR A 576 -22.86 16.16 -8.61
N PRO A 577 -21.62 15.63 -8.63
CA PRO A 577 -21.38 14.20 -8.76
C PRO A 577 -22.14 13.38 -7.72
N ALA A 578 -22.62 12.19 -8.10
CA ALA A 578 -23.42 11.36 -7.20
C ALA A 578 -22.68 10.97 -5.91
N VAL A 579 -21.37 10.74 -6.00
CA VAL A 579 -20.49 10.37 -4.88
C VAL A 579 -20.38 11.49 -3.85
N ASP A 580 -20.24 12.73 -4.33
CA ASP A 580 -20.17 13.94 -3.51
C ASP A 580 -21.51 14.16 -2.78
N ALA A 581 -22.63 13.96 -3.48
CA ALA A 581 -23.96 14.09 -2.88
C ALA A 581 -24.26 12.99 -1.85
N VAL A 582 -23.80 11.75 -2.07
CA VAL A 582 -23.89 10.65 -1.10
C VAL A 582 -23.12 10.99 0.16
N GLU A 583 -21.87 11.42 0.03
CA GLU A 583 -21.04 11.78 1.20
C GLU A 583 -21.61 13.00 1.92
N ALA A 584 -22.07 14.03 1.19
CA ALA A 584 -22.65 15.22 1.79
C ALA A 584 -23.91 14.90 2.62
N LEU A 585 -24.75 13.97 2.15
CA LEU A 585 -25.94 13.54 2.89
C LEU A 585 -25.58 12.77 4.16
N ASN A 586 -24.58 11.89 4.13
CA ASN A 586 -24.09 11.21 5.33
C ASN A 586 -23.59 12.22 6.38
N GLN A 587 -22.75 13.18 5.97
CA GLN A 587 -22.28 14.23 6.87
C GLN A 587 -23.45 15.06 7.44
N ILE A 588 -24.48 15.38 6.65
CA ILE A 588 -25.69 16.06 7.13
C ILE A 588 -26.41 15.24 8.22
N PHE A 589 -26.52 13.93 8.03
CA PHE A 589 -27.16 13.04 9.01
C PHE A 589 -26.38 13.01 10.33
N ASP A 590 -25.04 12.95 10.24
CA ASP A 590 -24.16 12.90 11.41
C ASP A 590 -24.18 14.22 12.20
N ILE A 591 -24.11 15.37 11.51
CA ILE A 591 -24.06 16.70 12.14
C ILE A 591 -25.37 17.06 12.81
N TYR A 592 -26.50 16.73 12.18
CA TYR A 592 -27.83 17.17 12.61
C TYR A 592 -28.71 16.01 13.07
N GLY A 593 -28.13 14.88 13.50
CA GLY A 593 -28.87 13.71 13.98
C GLY A 593 -29.54 13.91 15.34
N ASP A 594 -28.95 14.74 16.20
CA ASP A 594 -29.35 14.92 17.59
C ASP A 594 -30.04 16.28 17.80
N GLU A 595 -31.21 16.28 18.44
CA GLU A 595 -32.03 17.47 18.70
C GLU A 595 -31.54 18.28 19.92
N GLU A 596 -30.72 17.68 20.78
CA GLU A 596 -30.18 18.32 21.98
C GLU A 596 -28.95 19.20 21.68
N LEU A 597 -28.38 19.10 20.47
CA LEU A 597 -27.21 19.88 20.06
C LEU A 597 -27.61 21.31 19.64
N GLU A 598 -26.78 22.29 20.02
CA GLU A 598 -27.01 23.71 19.71
C GLU A 598 -27.11 23.96 18.19
N CYS A 599 -26.31 23.26 17.38
CA CYS A 599 -26.33 23.37 15.93
C CYS A 599 -27.68 22.97 15.33
N ASP A 600 -28.46 22.11 15.97
CA ASP A 600 -29.79 21.76 15.49
C ASP A 600 -30.73 22.96 15.54
N ARG A 601 -30.82 23.60 16.71
CA ARG A 601 -31.69 24.78 16.88
C ARG A 601 -31.16 25.98 16.12
N GLU A 602 -29.88 26.32 16.28
CA GLU A 602 -29.32 27.58 15.79
C GLU A 602 -29.00 27.56 14.30
N VAL A 603 -28.83 26.38 13.69
CA VAL A 603 -28.51 26.25 12.26
C VAL A 603 -29.60 25.47 11.53
N PHE A 604 -29.80 24.19 11.84
CA PHE A 604 -30.69 23.33 11.05
C PHE A 604 -32.12 23.89 10.96
N TRP A 605 -32.72 24.25 12.10
CA TRP A 605 -34.07 24.80 12.16
C TRP A 605 -34.15 26.25 11.72
N LYS A 606 -33.23 27.10 12.21
CA LYS A 606 -33.23 28.54 11.93
C LYS A 606 -33.02 28.87 10.45
N ASP A 607 -32.19 28.08 9.77
CA ASP A 607 -31.84 28.27 8.36
C ASP A 607 -32.71 27.41 7.43
N GLY A 608 -33.69 26.67 7.98
CA GLY A 608 -34.72 25.97 7.21
C GLY A 608 -34.22 24.75 6.44
N PHE A 609 -33.18 24.06 6.92
CA PHE A 609 -32.55 22.94 6.23
C PHE A 609 -33.50 21.78 5.96
N LEU A 610 -34.47 21.52 6.85
CA LEU A 610 -35.49 20.50 6.63
C LEU A 610 -36.22 20.69 5.30
N LYS A 611 -36.62 21.93 4.99
CA LYS A 611 -37.33 22.24 3.74
C LYS A 611 -36.47 21.97 2.52
N HIS A 612 -35.18 22.33 2.59
CA HIS A 612 -34.23 22.04 1.51
C HIS A 612 -34.07 20.54 1.26
N LEU A 613 -34.02 19.71 2.32
CA LEU A 613 -33.95 18.26 2.18
C LEU A 613 -35.24 17.67 1.56
N GLU A 614 -36.41 18.19 1.96
CA GLU A 614 -37.69 17.78 1.37
C GLU A 614 -37.78 18.11 -0.12
N ASP A 615 -37.49 19.36 -0.48
CA ASP A 615 -37.57 19.88 -1.85
C ASP A 615 -36.61 19.13 -2.79
N ASN A 616 -35.46 18.69 -2.29
CA ASN A 616 -34.46 17.97 -3.07
C ASN A 616 -34.60 16.43 -3.01
N SER A 617 -35.47 15.87 -2.17
CA SER A 617 -35.66 14.41 -2.05
C SER A 617 -35.97 13.71 -3.38
N GLY A 618 -36.71 14.38 -4.27
CA GLY A 618 -37.00 13.91 -5.62
C GLY A 618 -35.75 13.82 -6.50
N LYS A 619 -34.84 14.80 -6.38
CA LYS A 619 -33.57 14.83 -7.11
C LYS A 619 -32.62 13.72 -6.64
N VAL A 620 -32.53 13.48 -5.34
CA VAL A 620 -31.71 12.38 -4.79
C VAL A 620 -32.22 11.01 -5.28
N LYS A 621 -33.56 10.82 -5.31
CA LYS A 621 -34.16 9.60 -5.90
C LYS A 621 -33.88 9.46 -7.40
N ALA A 622 -33.83 10.57 -8.14
CA ALA A 622 -33.48 10.59 -9.56
C ALA A 622 -32.00 10.27 -9.79
N MET A 623 -31.11 10.84 -8.98
CA MET A 623 -29.67 10.54 -8.95
C MET A 623 -29.43 9.05 -8.77
N LEU A 624 -30.06 8.45 -7.74
CA LEU A 624 -29.98 7.01 -7.50
C LEU A 624 -30.31 6.23 -8.78
N LYS A 625 -31.47 6.50 -9.40
CA LYS A 625 -31.92 5.84 -10.64
C LYS A 625 -30.95 5.99 -11.81
N GLY A 626 -30.11 7.02 -11.83
CA GLY A 626 -29.08 7.25 -12.85
C GLY A 626 -27.83 6.37 -12.70
N ILE A 627 -27.62 5.74 -11.55
CA ILE A 627 -26.45 4.88 -11.29
C ILE A 627 -26.69 3.49 -11.90
N HIS A 628 -25.73 3.00 -12.69
CA HIS A 628 -25.83 1.75 -13.43
C HIS A 628 -25.69 0.50 -12.53
N LYS A 629 -26.82 -0.12 -12.17
CA LYS A 629 -26.88 -1.31 -11.29
C LYS A 629 -25.97 -2.50 -11.67
N LYS A 630 -25.61 -2.65 -12.95
CA LYS A 630 -24.88 -3.83 -13.46
C LYS A 630 -23.41 -3.55 -13.77
N ASP A 631 -22.96 -2.31 -13.59
CA ASP A 631 -21.56 -1.95 -13.79
C ASP A 631 -20.81 -2.19 -12.47
N PRO A 632 -19.85 -3.14 -12.44
CA PRO A 632 -19.04 -3.40 -11.24
C PRO A 632 -18.38 -2.13 -10.69
N ALA A 633 -17.97 -1.20 -11.56
CA ALA A 633 -17.31 0.05 -11.17
C ALA A 633 -18.24 1.01 -10.41
N THR A 634 -19.56 0.81 -10.47
CA THR A 634 -20.54 1.66 -9.77
C THR A 634 -21.40 0.88 -8.77
N ALA A 635 -21.10 -0.39 -8.55
CA ALA A 635 -21.87 -1.27 -7.67
C ALA A 635 -21.87 -0.77 -6.22
N GLU A 636 -20.70 -0.42 -5.69
CA GLU A 636 -20.57 0.14 -4.33
C GLU A 636 -21.31 1.48 -4.21
N LEU A 637 -21.10 2.38 -5.17
CA LEU A 637 -21.78 3.68 -5.21
C LEU A 637 -23.30 3.51 -5.22
N ARG A 638 -23.81 2.53 -5.97
CA ARG A 638 -25.23 2.21 -6.00
C ARG A 638 -25.73 1.79 -4.62
N THR A 639 -25.04 0.88 -3.95
CA THR A 639 -25.39 0.40 -2.60
C THR A 639 -25.43 1.56 -1.60
N ARG A 640 -24.37 2.38 -1.54
CA ARG A 640 -24.32 3.55 -0.65
C ARG A 640 -25.40 4.58 -0.98
N ALA A 641 -25.74 4.77 -2.26
CA ALA A 641 -26.83 5.66 -2.66
C ALA A 641 -28.22 5.12 -2.29
N GLU A 642 -28.44 3.80 -2.30
CA GLU A 642 -29.70 3.19 -1.84
C GLU A 642 -29.88 3.41 -0.33
N GLU A 643 -28.82 3.19 0.44
CA GLU A 643 -28.79 3.44 1.88
C GLU A 643 -29.07 4.92 2.19
N VAL A 644 -28.38 5.85 1.52
CA VAL A 644 -28.59 7.29 1.72
C VAL A 644 -30.01 7.73 1.38
N VAL A 645 -30.64 7.21 0.33
CA VAL A 645 -32.04 7.52 0.01
C VAL A 645 -33.01 7.02 1.09
N MET A 646 -32.73 5.84 1.65
CA MET A 646 -33.49 5.29 2.77
C MET A 646 -33.32 6.15 4.02
N ASN A 647 -32.07 6.48 4.38
CA ASN A 647 -31.73 7.28 5.55
C ASN A 647 -32.27 8.71 5.42
N LEU A 648 -32.21 9.35 4.25
CA LEU A 648 -32.82 10.65 4.00
C LEU A 648 -34.33 10.65 4.31
N SER A 649 -35.03 9.61 3.86
CA SER A 649 -36.48 9.49 4.10
C SER A 649 -36.80 9.33 5.59
N ARG A 650 -35.99 8.54 6.31
CA ARG A 650 -36.11 8.35 7.77
C ARG A 650 -35.76 9.62 8.53
N PHE A 651 -34.67 10.29 8.16
CA PHE A 651 -34.17 11.52 8.77
C PHE A 651 -35.18 12.66 8.66
N ILE A 652 -35.79 12.87 7.48
CA ILE A 652 -36.87 13.86 7.29
C ILE A 652 -38.06 13.55 8.21
N ALA A 653 -38.47 12.28 8.29
CA ALA A 653 -39.58 11.87 9.15
C ALA A 653 -39.27 12.08 10.64
N TYR A 654 -38.05 11.73 11.06
CA TYR A 654 -37.54 11.96 12.41
C TYR A 654 -37.55 13.45 12.77
N LYS A 655 -36.96 14.31 11.93
CA LYS A 655 -36.93 15.76 12.17
C LYS A 655 -38.32 16.38 12.27
N LYS A 656 -39.29 15.93 11.46
CA LYS A 656 -40.68 16.40 11.57
C LYS A 656 -41.35 16.04 12.89
N LYS A 657 -40.98 14.90 13.49
CA LYS A 657 -41.52 14.45 14.77
C LYS A 657 -40.98 15.27 15.94
N ASN A 658 -39.79 15.85 15.76
CA ASN A 658 -38.99 16.51 16.77
C ASN A 658 -38.71 17.98 16.41
N PRO A 659 -39.75 18.84 16.25
CA PRO A 659 -39.53 20.27 16.07
C PRO A 659 -39.01 20.91 17.37
N PRO A 660 -38.26 22.02 17.30
CA PRO A 660 -37.74 22.70 18.48
C PRO A 660 -38.89 23.08 19.40
N LYS A 661 -38.74 22.77 20.69
CA LYS A 661 -39.72 23.13 21.71
C LYS A 661 -39.82 24.66 21.78
N ALA A 662 -41.05 25.17 21.64
CA ALA A 662 -41.36 26.59 21.55
C ALA A 662 -41.04 27.37 22.84
#